data_AF-A0A914BIK9-F1
#
_entry.id   AF-A0A914BIK9-F1
#
_cell.length_a   1.000
_cell.length_b   1.000
_cell.length_c   1.000
_cell.angle_alpha   90.00
_cell.angle_beta   90.00
_cell.angle_gamma   90.00
#
_symmetry.space_group_name_H-M   'P 1'
#
loop_
_entity.id
_entity.type
_entity.pdbx_description
1 polymer ?
#
loop_
_entity_poly.entity_id
_entity_poly.type
_entity_poly.pdbx_seq_one_letter_code
_entity_poly.pdbx_strand_id
1 'polypeptide(L)'
;MRQSSRYDLGFTKDYLSGSIKFSHSHKAHLKYTKSKYMAIQPDEVPDVVVEALAKKWNLEFPKLLISILGGGEEVVHVNQAMKKAFCKGLVEAVLSTDVWLFTGGLNCGMMKTVGQALTNYAIGRAMVKHRDVVAVGVAPLCILSQKDKLLGSERRPVKYNMDQDSDDSADEDDNATDHDSRDDASSPSYHLDPNHTHFILVGDVHSKPGDELTMRNALVHNIARCKIKGSNATVPVLHVVFGGDYSVFQTIHDAVTKHQIPVLVIPDTGGAADVLTFAINKRAEAGEENIAFDVKITHEIRMKLGLDPKCFVKTKDLIKGIIKRRHLINVYNQDVRIDEAILRALMNANRGCKGQDDLHLAVIWNRIDLAKKELLAHRKWKASELRDSLYYALVNNQPKFVKLFIAEGNIDLKKFLSTEMLVDLYNETKDESSVLYSLLDKQRVKRHYRGGYRFSLTDVSHVLKELIFDTYDYSTSHFYDGKACFNEPLHELFIWAVLLHRFRLAKLFWKRGKPSIGGALLASTILKALSELQRLDSQESAEMHTHAKMFQKMAIDFLNLCYVDDRHRTSLLLVRNLPDWGNSTCLDLAAAARSKQFIAHAAVQNLLNELWMGRLSRRTSVFKIWSCICFPIAVPFAITFMSKDDPTVPAKKMLEHQLSDGDAGNNESREDISSPLKSSKTTKDIHQTPPVEETDDCMSVKTYMTHATHRQHHNNGYSWWYKLKLFHEAPVISFRINMIAHFVFLGLFSYILLSNFTEKISVYEMVLIGWVFTLFTEEVRQIFQEDYHTLYHRFDAWLWGYWNCVDLLSLVMFAVGLGLRFHPVTLDAARIVLALDLIVFYLRILHIFSASKLLGPKLIMIVRMLVILVAFLAILMVFMIAFGVACQAILFPNSQDLASIIKGVFYQSYFQLYGELFLEDIDGVDCAVENADSSMQRCPQHSWFGTIVLAFYLFTSNILLLNLLIAMLNYTFQAIQDNTDTFWKFQRYQLVKEYYQRPSVVPPLIIVVHVYQMVRWAWDKCFPGHKLYRSLNLMKRELRQDKQIEISTWEEVKGEDYLAEMKRQAHQESNKRIKQTDERLEALSSKMTIYFQGGKLNKAMEGRFNIMEAQIANVERLVKSLSGAGMSSDTSDSAHQSSSHLQVLRHHPESYPLIKSKSATIR
;
A
#
# COMPACT_ATOMS: atom_id res chain seq x y z
N MET A 1 30.86 18.79 -72.64
CA MET A 1 31.13 17.35 -72.40
C MET A 1 31.62 17.16 -70.97
N ARG A 2 31.41 15.97 -70.40
CA ARG A 2 31.86 15.50 -69.07
C ARG A 2 31.49 16.39 -67.87
N GLN A 3 30.49 15.94 -67.11
CA GLN A 3 30.29 16.32 -65.71
C GLN A 3 31.49 15.84 -64.87
N SER A 4 31.75 16.53 -63.76
CA SER A 4 32.46 15.95 -62.61
C SER A 4 31.43 15.57 -61.56
N SER A 5 31.39 14.31 -61.16
CA SER A 5 30.40 13.81 -60.20
C SER A 5 30.84 14.06 -58.76
N ARG A 6 30.08 14.87 -58.03
CA ARG A 6 29.90 14.61 -56.60
C ARG A 6 29.21 13.25 -56.50
N TYR A 7 29.80 12.32 -55.76
CA TYR A 7 29.10 11.10 -55.37
C TYR A 7 28.33 11.40 -54.09
N ASP A 8 27.02 11.58 -54.21
CA ASP A 8 26.13 11.73 -53.07
C ASP A 8 26.06 10.39 -52.30
N LEU A 9 26.82 10.26 -51.21
CA LEU A 9 26.52 9.30 -50.15
C LEU A 9 25.24 9.76 -49.45
N GLY A 10 24.11 9.36 -50.03
CA GLY A 10 22.80 9.99 -49.82
C GLY A 10 22.25 9.87 -48.40
N PHE A 11 22.54 10.88 -47.58
CA PHE A 11 21.66 11.25 -46.46
C PHE A 11 20.31 11.66 -47.05
N THR A 12 19.32 10.77 -46.99
CA THR A 12 17.93 11.12 -47.32
C THR A 12 17.33 12.00 -46.22
N LYS A 13 16.08 12.44 -46.39
CA LYS A 13 15.36 13.20 -45.35
C LYS A 13 15.19 12.46 -44.02
N ASP A 14 15.43 11.16 -43.99
CA ASP A 14 15.56 10.39 -42.75
C ASP A 14 17.04 10.23 -42.37
N TYR A 15 17.42 10.80 -41.22
CA TYR A 15 18.75 10.60 -40.63
C TYR A 15 19.12 9.13 -40.55
N LEU A 16 20.32 8.78 -41.04
CA LEU A 16 20.91 7.45 -40.91
C LEU A 16 20.93 7.06 -39.44
N SER A 17 20.11 6.08 -39.08
CA SER A 17 19.89 5.70 -37.70
C SER A 17 19.70 4.20 -37.57
N GLY A 18 20.17 3.65 -36.45
CA GLY A 18 20.25 2.21 -36.26
C GLY A 18 20.56 1.83 -34.83
N SER A 19 21.10 0.63 -34.65
CA SER A 19 21.51 0.14 -33.35
C SER A 19 22.83 -0.63 -33.41
N ILE A 20 23.64 -0.49 -32.37
CA ILE A 20 24.95 -1.10 -32.21
C ILE A 20 24.84 -2.27 -31.23
N LYS A 21 25.56 -3.35 -31.53
CA LYS A 21 25.81 -4.48 -30.63
C LYS A 21 27.32 -4.73 -30.56
N PHE A 22 27.92 -4.31 -29.45
CA PHE A 22 29.32 -4.61 -29.13
C PHE A 22 29.51 -6.12 -28.92
N SER A 23 30.56 -6.69 -29.50
CA SER A 23 30.77 -8.16 -29.54
C SER A 23 31.32 -8.74 -28.24
N HIS A 24 32.30 -8.07 -27.60
CA HIS A 24 32.78 -8.40 -26.27
C HIS A 24 32.58 -7.25 -25.27
N SER A 25 31.79 -7.52 -24.22
CA SER A 25 31.93 -6.83 -22.94
C SER A 25 32.03 -7.88 -21.84
N HIS A 26 33.04 -7.79 -20.97
CA HIS A 26 33.32 -8.79 -19.92
C HIS A 26 32.29 -8.81 -18.76
N LYS A 27 31.08 -8.25 -18.94
CA LYS A 27 30.02 -8.24 -17.91
C LYS A 27 28.69 -8.67 -18.53
N ALA A 28 28.19 -9.82 -18.09
CA ALA A 28 27.08 -10.56 -18.71
C ALA A 28 25.73 -9.81 -18.78
N HIS A 29 25.59 -8.68 -18.09
CA HIS A 29 24.31 -7.96 -17.95
C HIS A 29 24.08 -6.85 -18.98
N LEU A 30 25.12 -6.38 -19.70
CA LEU A 30 24.97 -5.49 -20.87
C LEU A 30 24.65 -6.25 -22.16
N LYS A 31 24.68 -7.58 -22.14
CA LYS A 31 24.58 -8.48 -23.31
C LYS A 31 23.23 -8.41 -24.07
N TYR A 32 22.27 -7.63 -23.57
CA TYR A 32 20.87 -7.57 -24.02
C TYR A 32 20.38 -6.19 -24.47
N THR A 33 21.05 -5.09 -24.09
CA THR A 33 20.70 -3.73 -24.53
C THR A 33 21.45 -3.38 -25.81
N LYS A 34 20.73 -3.11 -26.90
CA LYS A 34 21.31 -2.52 -28.12
C LYS A 34 21.41 -1.02 -27.93
N SER A 35 22.59 -0.42 -28.05
CA SER A 35 22.73 1.04 -28.04
C SER A 35 22.16 1.61 -29.34
N LYS A 36 21.43 2.73 -29.30
CA LYS A 36 20.92 3.39 -30.51
C LYS A 36 21.98 4.36 -31.06
N TYR A 37 22.00 4.58 -32.36
CA TYR A 37 22.81 5.65 -32.95
C TYR A 37 22.07 6.41 -34.06
N MET A 38 22.52 7.63 -34.31
CA MET A 38 22.09 8.51 -35.39
C MET A 38 23.30 9.29 -35.90
N ALA A 39 23.50 9.35 -37.22
CA ALA A 39 24.49 10.21 -37.85
C ALA A 39 23.84 11.50 -38.36
N ILE A 40 24.49 12.64 -38.14
CA ILE A 40 24.01 13.99 -38.51
C ILE A 40 25.14 14.82 -39.12
N GLN A 41 24.80 15.74 -40.02
CA GLN A 41 25.77 16.65 -40.63
C GLN A 41 26.17 17.80 -39.67
N PRO A 42 27.34 18.45 -39.85
CA PRO A 42 27.81 19.50 -38.95
C PRO A 42 26.96 20.79 -38.97
N ASP A 43 26.30 21.06 -40.10
CA ASP A 43 25.47 22.23 -40.38
C ASP A 43 23.96 21.99 -40.13
N GLU A 44 23.60 20.82 -39.61
CA GLU A 44 22.23 20.42 -39.30
C GLU A 44 21.55 21.33 -38.26
N VAL A 45 20.25 21.61 -38.41
CA VAL A 45 19.52 22.48 -37.47
C VAL A 45 19.27 21.73 -36.15
N PRO A 46 19.82 22.18 -34.99
CA PRO A 46 19.80 21.37 -33.77
C PRO A 46 18.40 21.17 -33.18
N ASP A 47 17.43 22.02 -33.49
CA ASP A 47 16.02 21.83 -33.11
C ASP A 47 15.39 20.60 -33.77
N VAL A 48 15.76 20.29 -35.03
CA VAL A 48 15.27 19.11 -35.75
C VAL A 48 15.88 17.84 -35.17
N VAL A 49 17.18 17.89 -34.80
CA VAL A 49 17.85 16.81 -34.06
C VAL A 49 17.16 16.58 -32.71
N VAL A 50 16.85 17.64 -31.96
CA VAL A 50 16.12 17.56 -30.67
C VAL A 50 14.71 16.97 -30.85
N GLU A 51 13.99 17.31 -31.91
CA GLU A 51 12.70 16.68 -32.24
C GLU A 51 12.87 15.20 -32.60
N ALA A 52 13.95 14.83 -33.31
CA ALA A 52 14.27 13.45 -33.65
C ALA A 52 14.64 12.60 -32.41
N LEU A 53 15.29 13.17 -31.39
CA LEU A 53 15.52 12.49 -30.10
C LEU A 53 14.18 12.08 -29.45
N ALA A 54 13.21 13.00 -29.42
CA ALA A 54 11.89 12.71 -28.86
C ALA A 54 11.12 11.68 -29.71
N LYS A 55 11.04 11.88 -31.04
CA LYS A 55 10.22 11.05 -31.94
C LYS A 55 10.85 9.70 -32.31
N LYS A 56 12.09 9.66 -32.79
CA LYS A 56 12.73 8.41 -33.27
C LYS A 56 13.24 7.53 -32.13
N TRP A 57 13.66 8.10 -30.99
CA TRP A 57 14.15 7.30 -29.86
C TRP A 57 13.12 7.10 -28.74
N ASN A 58 11.95 7.79 -28.78
CA ASN A 58 10.90 7.74 -27.76
C ASN A 58 11.43 8.07 -26.35
N LEU A 59 12.23 9.14 -26.27
CA LEU A 59 12.78 9.66 -25.01
C LEU A 59 12.00 10.89 -24.55
N GLU A 60 11.54 10.88 -23.30
CA GLU A 60 10.98 12.09 -22.68
C GLU A 60 12.10 13.05 -22.24
N PHE A 61 11.85 14.37 -22.33
CA PHE A 61 12.82 15.38 -21.91
C PHE A 61 13.17 15.26 -20.42
N PRO A 62 14.46 15.38 -20.06
CA PRO A 62 14.94 15.08 -18.73
C PRO A 62 14.57 16.18 -17.72
N LYS A 63 14.65 15.85 -16.43
CA LYS A 63 14.50 16.82 -15.34
C LYS A 63 15.80 17.57 -15.03
N LEU A 64 16.92 17.15 -15.63
CA LEU A 64 18.24 17.78 -15.57
C LEU A 64 19.12 17.25 -16.71
N LEU A 65 19.86 18.12 -17.39
CA LEU A 65 20.92 17.74 -18.34
C LEU A 65 22.29 17.98 -17.70
N ILE A 66 23.15 16.96 -17.64
CA ILE A 66 24.54 17.08 -17.20
C ILE A 66 25.46 16.85 -18.40
N SER A 67 26.32 17.83 -18.71
CA SER A 67 27.25 17.77 -19.84
C SER A 67 28.69 17.75 -19.34
N ILE A 68 29.36 16.60 -19.43
CA ILE A 68 30.73 16.41 -18.92
C ILE A 68 31.76 16.89 -19.94
N LEU A 69 32.59 17.85 -19.54
CA LEU A 69 33.73 18.38 -20.28
C LEU A 69 35.01 17.80 -19.67
N GLY A 70 35.87 17.22 -20.50
CA GLY A 70 37.14 16.60 -20.09
C GLY A 70 37.95 16.16 -21.31
N GLY A 71 39.24 15.90 -21.11
CA GLY A 71 40.17 15.55 -22.19
C GLY A 71 39.98 14.12 -22.72
N GLY A 72 40.37 13.91 -23.97
CA GLY A 72 40.38 12.59 -24.62
C GLY A 72 41.54 11.68 -24.16
N GLU A 73 42.69 12.25 -23.84
CA GLU A 73 43.88 11.51 -23.42
C GLU A 73 43.79 11.02 -21.96
N GLU A 74 44.47 9.92 -21.64
CA GLU A 74 44.55 9.42 -20.26
C GLU A 74 45.54 10.24 -19.42
N VAL A 75 45.04 11.30 -18.78
CA VAL A 75 45.81 12.20 -17.90
C VAL A 75 46.56 11.41 -16.82
N VAL A 76 47.90 11.42 -16.92
CA VAL A 76 48.86 10.60 -16.14
C VAL A 76 48.78 10.86 -14.63
N HIS A 77 48.29 12.02 -14.20
CA HIS A 77 48.25 12.44 -12.79
C HIS A 77 46.87 12.93 -12.34
N VAL A 78 45.89 12.02 -12.28
CA VAL A 78 44.56 12.28 -11.67
C VAL A 78 44.49 11.66 -10.27
N ASN A 79 44.00 12.41 -9.29
CA ASN A 79 43.73 11.90 -7.94
C ASN A 79 42.67 10.78 -7.98
N GLN A 80 43.08 9.53 -7.75
CA GLN A 80 42.19 8.36 -7.84
C GLN A 80 41.04 8.37 -6.80
N ALA A 81 41.25 8.97 -5.63
CA ALA A 81 40.20 9.12 -4.62
C ALA A 81 39.12 10.10 -5.11
N MET A 82 39.53 11.24 -5.69
CA MET A 82 38.62 12.20 -6.31
C MET A 82 37.90 11.61 -7.52
N LYS A 83 38.61 10.91 -8.41
CA LYS A 83 38.02 10.19 -9.56
C LYS A 83 36.93 9.19 -9.10
N LYS A 84 37.21 8.40 -8.06
CA LYS A 84 36.26 7.43 -7.49
C LYS A 84 35.08 8.09 -6.77
N ALA A 85 35.32 9.15 -6.01
CA ALA A 85 34.28 9.92 -5.33
C ALA A 85 33.34 10.57 -6.35
N PHE A 86 33.90 11.27 -7.34
CA PHE A 86 33.16 11.90 -8.42
C PHE A 86 32.24 10.92 -9.16
N CYS A 87 32.80 9.82 -9.66
CA CYS A 87 32.04 8.81 -10.38
C CYS A 87 30.92 8.19 -9.53
N LYS A 88 31.16 7.94 -8.24
CA LYS A 88 30.11 7.45 -7.32
C LYS A 88 28.99 8.49 -7.17
N GLY A 89 29.32 9.74 -6.85
CA GLY A 89 28.34 10.80 -6.59
C GLY A 89 27.57 11.22 -7.84
N LEU A 90 28.20 11.18 -9.02
CA LEU A 90 27.54 11.37 -10.31
C LEU A 90 26.48 10.28 -10.57
N VAL A 91 26.81 9.00 -10.36
CA VAL A 91 25.83 7.91 -10.54
C VAL A 91 24.74 7.98 -9.46
N GLU A 92 25.06 8.39 -8.23
CA GLU A 92 24.04 8.62 -7.19
C GLU A 92 23.10 9.79 -7.54
N ALA A 93 23.57 10.84 -8.23
CA ALA A 93 22.73 11.88 -8.81
C ALA A 93 21.82 11.31 -9.92
N VAL A 94 22.40 10.66 -10.95
CA VAL A 94 21.68 10.06 -12.10
C VAL A 94 20.66 8.98 -11.69
N LEU A 95 20.88 8.27 -10.57
CA LEU A 95 19.91 7.30 -10.00
C LEU A 95 18.86 7.93 -9.05
N SER A 96 18.93 9.23 -8.79
CA SER A 96 18.01 9.97 -7.90
C SER A 96 17.06 10.88 -8.69
N THR A 97 17.62 11.73 -9.55
CA THR A 97 16.92 12.56 -10.51
C THR A 97 16.75 11.83 -11.84
N ASP A 98 15.95 12.39 -12.74
CA ASP A 98 15.81 11.91 -14.11
C ASP A 98 16.73 12.75 -15.00
N VAL A 99 17.85 12.16 -15.44
CA VAL A 99 19.01 12.88 -15.96
C VAL A 99 19.45 12.31 -17.30
N TRP A 100 19.60 13.18 -18.31
CA TRP A 100 20.39 12.84 -19.50
C TRP A 100 21.86 13.22 -19.24
N LEU A 101 22.77 12.30 -19.55
CA LEU A 101 24.20 12.51 -19.39
C LEU A 101 24.88 12.65 -20.76
N PHE A 102 25.33 13.86 -21.09
CA PHE A 102 26.04 14.16 -22.34
C PHE A 102 27.56 14.07 -22.13
N THR A 103 28.22 13.37 -23.05
CA THR A 103 29.67 13.10 -23.02
C THR A 103 30.23 13.05 -24.45
N GLY A 104 31.56 12.90 -24.61
CA GLY A 104 32.19 12.70 -25.93
C GLY A 104 32.00 11.31 -26.55
N GLY A 105 31.37 10.35 -25.88
CA GLY A 105 31.05 9.02 -26.43
C GLY A 105 32.22 8.05 -26.75
N LEU A 106 33.46 8.54 -26.84
CA LEU A 106 34.65 7.73 -27.13
C LEU A 106 35.13 6.90 -25.92
N ASN A 107 35.74 5.74 -26.18
CA ASN A 107 36.32 4.84 -25.20
C ASN A 107 37.70 5.32 -24.69
N CYS A 108 37.83 6.60 -24.36
CA CYS A 108 39.07 7.21 -23.90
C CYS A 108 38.86 8.16 -22.70
N GLY A 109 39.96 8.56 -22.06
CA GLY A 109 40.01 9.58 -21.01
C GLY A 109 38.93 9.46 -19.92
N MET A 110 38.19 10.56 -19.73
CA MET A 110 37.10 10.60 -18.74
C MET A 110 35.82 9.91 -19.22
N MET A 111 35.55 9.86 -20.53
CA MET A 111 34.35 9.23 -21.10
C MET A 111 34.26 7.75 -20.72
N LYS A 112 35.32 6.98 -21.01
CA LYS A 112 35.55 5.59 -20.59
C LYS A 112 35.36 5.38 -19.08
N THR A 113 35.83 6.32 -18.28
CA THR A 113 35.67 6.25 -16.81
C THR A 113 34.20 6.41 -16.39
N VAL A 114 33.48 7.35 -17.01
CA VAL A 114 32.06 7.62 -16.74
C VAL A 114 31.19 6.44 -17.19
N GLY A 115 31.43 5.92 -18.40
CA GLY A 115 30.74 4.73 -18.92
C GLY A 115 30.90 3.53 -17.99
N GLN A 116 32.14 3.18 -17.64
CA GLN A 116 32.41 2.12 -16.67
C GLN A 116 31.74 2.37 -15.31
N ALA A 117 31.68 3.61 -14.82
CA ALA A 117 31.00 3.94 -13.57
C ALA A 117 29.48 3.71 -13.64
N LEU A 118 28.83 4.13 -14.73
CA LEU A 118 27.41 3.85 -14.99
C LEU A 118 27.15 2.33 -14.98
N THR A 119 27.92 1.56 -15.76
CA THR A 119 27.82 0.10 -15.79
C THR A 119 28.01 -0.55 -14.42
N ASN A 120 29.04 -0.13 -13.67
CA ASN A 120 29.41 -0.74 -12.40
C ASN A 120 28.45 -0.41 -11.24
N TYR A 121 27.88 0.81 -11.20
CA TYR A 121 27.05 1.28 -10.09
C TYR A 121 25.55 1.39 -10.41
N ALA A 122 25.17 1.59 -11.67
CA ALA A 122 23.77 1.76 -12.07
C ALA A 122 23.06 0.41 -12.28
N ILE A 123 23.61 -0.52 -13.07
CA ILE A 123 22.86 -1.71 -13.54
C ILE A 123 22.25 -2.52 -12.37
N GLY A 124 23.05 -2.84 -11.35
CA GLY A 124 22.60 -3.55 -10.14
C GLY A 124 21.64 -2.78 -9.23
N ARG A 125 21.37 -1.49 -9.50
CA ARG A 125 20.40 -0.64 -8.78
C ARG A 125 19.25 -0.15 -9.67
N ALA A 126 19.42 -0.17 -10.99
CA ALA A 126 18.46 0.25 -12.00
C ALA A 126 17.45 -0.87 -12.30
N MET A 127 17.91 -2.13 -12.40
CA MET A 127 17.02 -3.30 -12.47
C MET A 127 16.08 -3.39 -11.25
N VAL A 128 16.53 -2.95 -10.08
CA VAL A 128 15.74 -2.93 -8.82
C VAL A 128 14.78 -1.72 -8.75
N LYS A 129 14.80 -0.81 -9.74
CA LYS A 129 14.04 0.44 -9.76
C LYS A 129 13.21 0.68 -11.03
N HIS A 130 13.30 -0.19 -12.04
CA HIS A 130 12.66 -0.03 -13.35
C HIS A 130 12.88 1.37 -13.95
N ARG A 131 14.16 1.76 -14.09
CA ARG A 131 14.55 3.02 -14.76
C ARG A 131 15.71 2.80 -15.71
N ASP A 132 15.53 3.25 -16.95
CA ASP A 132 16.59 3.36 -17.93
C ASP A 132 17.47 4.58 -17.63
N VAL A 133 18.77 4.48 -17.94
CA VAL A 133 19.75 5.53 -17.71
C VAL A 133 20.20 6.08 -19.06
N VAL A 134 19.81 7.31 -19.37
CA VAL A 134 20.08 7.92 -20.68
C VAL A 134 21.48 8.55 -20.70
N ALA A 135 22.46 7.76 -21.13
CA ALA A 135 23.82 8.22 -21.44
C ALA A 135 23.97 8.42 -22.97
N VAL A 136 24.27 9.66 -23.38
CA VAL A 136 24.45 10.08 -24.77
C VAL A 136 25.92 10.43 -25.02
N GLY A 137 26.51 9.76 -26.02
CA GLY A 137 27.81 10.13 -26.57
C GLY A 137 27.62 10.98 -27.82
N VAL A 138 28.20 12.18 -27.86
CA VAL A 138 28.34 12.97 -29.09
C VAL A 138 29.79 12.86 -29.56
N ALA A 139 30.02 12.18 -30.68
CA ALA A 139 31.34 11.82 -31.17
C ALA A 139 31.51 12.22 -32.66
N PRO A 140 32.74 12.53 -33.13
CA PRO A 140 32.97 12.84 -34.54
C PRO A 140 33.15 11.54 -35.34
N LEU A 141 32.51 11.43 -36.51
CA LEU A 141 32.54 10.19 -37.31
C LEU A 141 33.91 9.90 -37.93
N CYS A 142 34.67 10.94 -38.30
CA CYS A 142 35.92 10.82 -39.06
C CYS A 142 37.02 10.00 -38.36
N ILE A 143 37.11 10.07 -37.02
CA ILE A 143 38.14 9.41 -36.19
C ILE A 143 37.78 8.00 -35.71
N LEU A 144 36.59 7.48 -36.06
CA LEU A 144 36.12 6.18 -35.54
C LEU A 144 36.70 5.00 -36.32
N SER A 145 37.28 4.04 -35.60
CA SER A 145 37.98 2.86 -36.13
C SER A 145 37.12 1.97 -37.05
N GLN A 146 35.79 1.97 -36.88
CA GLN A 146 34.87 1.11 -37.64
C GLN A 146 33.73 1.91 -38.28
N LYS A 147 34.02 3.13 -38.75
CA LYS A 147 33.06 4.05 -39.38
C LYS A 147 32.26 3.42 -40.53
N ASP A 148 32.89 2.60 -41.37
CA ASP A 148 32.23 1.97 -42.53
C ASP A 148 31.16 0.95 -42.11
N LYS A 149 31.33 0.29 -40.96
CA LYS A 149 30.31 -0.60 -40.38
C LYS A 149 29.09 0.17 -39.87
N LEU A 150 29.27 1.42 -39.46
CA LEU A 150 28.19 2.30 -38.97
C LEU A 150 27.40 2.96 -40.11
N LEU A 151 27.98 3.04 -41.31
CA LEU A 151 27.32 3.52 -42.53
C LEU A 151 26.40 2.47 -43.20
N GLY A 152 26.34 1.23 -42.67
CA GLY A 152 25.67 0.09 -43.30
C GLY A 152 24.34 -0.37 -42.67
N SER A 153 23.24 -0.20 -43.40
CA SER A 153 21.94 -0.90 -43.26
C SER A 153 21.15 -0.73 -41.95
N GLU A 154 20.10 0.09 -42.01
CA GLU A 154 19.15 0.40 -40.91
C GLU A 154 18.48 -0.82 -40.25
N ARG A 155 18.36 -1.96 -40.98
CA ARG A 155 17.46 -3.07 -40.61
C ARG A 155 18.06 -4.13 -39.67
N ARG A 156 19.36 -4.09 -39.38
CA ARG A 156 20.03 -5.06 -38.49
C ARG A 156 20.97 -4.34 -37.52
N PRO A 157 21.16 -4.83 -36.28
CA PRO A 157 22.11 -4.22 -35.35
C PRO A 157 23.55 -4.42 -35.86
N VAL A 158 24.28 -3.33 -36.01
CA VAL A 158 25.69 -3.31 -36.42
C VAL A 158 26.52 -4.03 -35.35
N LYS A 159 27.32 -5.02 -35.77
CA LYS A 159 28.30 -5.67 -34.89
C LYS A 159 29.54 -4.79 -34.81
N TYR A 160 29.81 -4.24 -33.63
CA TYR A 160 31.00 -3.42 -33.36
C TYR A 160 32.02 -4.24 -32.57
N ASN A 161 33.25 -4.35 -33.07
CA ASN A 161 34.31 -5.15 -32.45
C ASN A 161 35.34 -4.23 -31.78
N MET A 162 35.64 -4.47 -30.50
CA MET A 162 36.58 -3.64 -29.74
C MET A 162 38.04 -4.09 -29.89
N ASP A 163 38.26 -5.30 -30.42
CA ASP A 163 39.51 -6.04 -30.30
C ASP A 163 40.29 -6.17 -31.63
N GLN A 164 39.85 -5.49 -32.71
CA GLN A 164 40.41 -5.66 -34.07
C GLN A 164 41.66 -4.80 -34.37
N ASP A 165 42.32 -4.22 -33.37
CA ASP A 165 43.49 -3.36 -33.56
C ASP A 165 44.82 -4.09 -33.30
N SER A 166 44.82 -5.43 -33.16
CA SER A 166 45.98 -6.19 -32.68
C SER A 166 46.31 -7.53 -33.36
N ASP A 167 45.65 -7.89 -34.46
CA ASP A 167 45.99 -9.08 -35.26
C ASP A 167 45.84 -8.80 -36.76
N ASP A 168 46.97 -8.59 -37.43
CA ASP A 168 47.12 -8.64 -38.90
C ASP A 168 48.20 -9.68 -39.23
N SER A 169 48.01 -10.41 -40.34
CA SER A 169 48.96 -11.39 -40.95
C SER A 169 49.27 -12.71 -40.18
N ALA A 170 48.33 -13.67 -40.28
CA ALA A 170 48.64 -15.11 -40.32
C ALA A 170 47.48 -15.90 -40.99
N ASP A 171 47.52 -16.03 -42.31
CA ASP A 171 47.29 -17.26 -43.12
C ASP A 171 47.05 -16.90 -44.61
N GLU A 172 47.27 -17.87 -45.50
CA GLU A 172 47.51 -17.66 -46.94
C GLU A 172 46.23 -17.79 -47.79
N ASP A 173 46.12 -17.01 -48.88
CA ASP A 173 45.92 -17.54 -50.24
C ASP A 173 45.88 -16.44 -51.35
N ASP A 174 46.98 -16.39 -52.10
CA ASP A 174 47.12 -16.27 -53.55
C ASP A 174 46.39 -15.21 -54.45
N ASN A 175 47.20 -14.65 -55.37
CA ASN A 175 46.90 -13.99 -56.66
C ASN A 175 46.60 -12.45 -56.79
N ALA A 176 47.56 -11.81 -57.49
CA ALA A 176 47.42 -10.82 -58.56
C ALA A 176 47.53 -9.28 -58.29
N THR A 177 48.70 -8.76 -58.70
CA THR A 177 48.98 -7.45 -59.35
C THR A 177 48.89 -6.12 -58.58
N ASP A 178 50.04 -5.45 -58.56
CA ASP A 178 50.33 -4.01 -58.43
C ASP A 178 49.15 -3.00 -58.38
N HIS A 179 49.15 -2.16 -57.35
CA HIS A 179 49.82 -0.85 -57.52
C HIS A 179 50.20 -0.13 -56.21
N ASP A 180 51.46 0.29 -56.19
CA ASP A 180 52.13 1.32 -55.39
C ASP A 180 51.24 2.35 -54.64
N SER A 181 51.31 2.37 -53.30
CA SER A 181 51.28 3.61 -52.49
C SER A 181 51.84 3.35 -51.08
N ARG A 182 52.98 3.96 -50.77
CA ARG A 182 53.45 4.16 -49.38
C ARG A 182 52.86 5.45 -48.79
N ASP A 183 53.08 5.61 -47.49
CA ASP A 183 52.87 6.82 -46.70
C ASP A 183 51.41 7.24 -46.45
N ASP A 184 50.77 6.57 -45.48
CA ASP A 184 50.10 7.33 -44.41
C ASP A 184 50.26 6.62 -43.06
N ALA A 185 50.74 7.35 -42.05
CA ALA A 185 51.24 6.75 -40.79
C ALA A 185 50.20 6.83 -39.67
N SER A 186 49.52 5.70 -39.42
CA SER A 186 48.84 5.35 -38.15
C SER A 186 48.20 6.51 -37.38
N SER A 187 47.20 7.17 -37.97
CA SER A 187 46.34 8.08 -37.22
C SER A 187 45.62 7.30 -36.08
N PRO A 188 45.63 7.79 -34.82
CA PRO A 188 45.10 7.05 -33.69
C PRO A 188 43.58 6.93 -33.81
N SER A 189 43.11 5.73 -34.16
CA SER A 189 41.69 5.45 -34.30
C SER A 189 41.02 5.29 -32.93
N TYR A 190 39.84 5.87 -32.75
CA TYR A 190 39.11 5.83 -31.48
C TYR A 190 37.85 4.96 -31.58
N HIS A 191 37.65 4.09 -30.59
CA HIS A 191 36.41 3.32 -30.47
C HIS A 191 35.32 4.06 -29.70
N LEU A 192 34.06 3.72 -29.96
CA LEU A 192 32.92 4.14 -29.13
C LEU A 192 32.94 3.40 -27.78
N ASP A 193 32.52 4.07 -26.69
CA ASP A 193 32.44 3.47 -25.35
C ASP A 193 31.24 2.48 -25.27
N PRO A 194 31.47 1.17 -25.07
CA PRO A 194 30.40 0.17 -25.04
C PRO A 194 29.43 0.30 -23.86
N ASN A 195 29.67 1.24 -22.94
CA ASN A 195 28.81 1.50 -21.78
C ASN A 195 27.71 2.56 -22.03
N HIS A 196 27.67 3.19 -23.22
CA HIS A 196 26.69 4.25 -23.53
C HIS A 196 25.43 3.70 -24.22
N THR A 197 24.29 4.33 -23.94
CA THR A 197 22.98 3.89 -24.45
C THR A 197 22.62 4.46 -25.82
N HIS A 198 23.10 5.65 -26.12
CA HIS A 198 22.71 6.44 -27.30
C HIS A 198 23.93 7.18 -27.85
N PHE A 199 24.06 7.25 -29.18
CA PHE A 199 25.14 7.94 -29.87
C PHE A 199 24.61 8.93 -30.92
N ILE A 200 25.17 10.13 -30.92
CA ILE A 200 25.04 11.12 -32.00
C ILE A 200 26.40 11.21 -32.66
N LEU A 201 26.48 10.76 -33.91
CA LEU A 201 27.71 10.78 -34.71
C LEU A 201 27.66 12.03 -35.59
N VAL A 202 28.63 12.92 -35.44
CA VAL A 202 28.64 14.22 -36.13
C VAL A 202 29.65 14.19 -37.27
N GLY A 203 29.20 14.67 -38.43
CA GLY A 203 30.03 14.80 -39.62
C GLY A 203 30.15 13.52 -40.44
N ASP A 204 30.94 13.64 -41.50
CA ASP A 204 31.30 12.59 -42.45
C ASP A 204 32.79 12.22 -42.29
N VAL A 205 33.27 11.25 -43.07
CA VAL A 205 34.67 10.79 -43.09
C VAL A 205 35.68 11.94 -43.28
N HIS A 206 35.27 13.02 -43.94
CA HIS A 206 36.10 14.21 -44.23
C HIS A 206 35.85 15.42 -43.31
N SER A 207 35.00 15.31 -42.28
CA SER A 207 34.71 16.41 -41.34
C SER A 207 35.88 16.70 -40.38
N LYS A 208 35.92 17.91 -39.80
CA LYS A 208 37.04 18.36 -38.96
C LYS A 208 36.83 17.95 -37.50
N PRO A 209 37.87 17.52 -36.79
CA PRO A 209 37.78 17.34 -35.33
C PRO A 209 37.47 18.69 -34.66
N GLY A 210 36.43 18.73 -33.83
CA GLY A 210 35.88 19.94 -33.20
C GLY A 210 34.49 20.35 -33.72
N ASP A 211 34.06 19.83 -34.86
CA ASP A 211 32.70 20.02 -35.38
C ASP A 211 31.65 19.40 -34.42
N GLU A 212 31.98 18.26 -33.80
CA GLU A 212 31.13 17.57 -32.82
C GLU A 212 30.92 18.36 -31.53
N LEU A 213 31.94 19.08 -31.05
CA LEU A 213 31.87 19.94 -29.87
C LEU A 213 30.97 21.14 -30.12
N THR A 214 31.01 21.69 -31.34
CA THR A 214 30.14 22.80 -31.77
C THR A 214 28.67 22.35 -31.81
N MET A 215 28.38 21.24 -32.47
CA MET A 215 27.05 20.62 -32.51
C MET A 215 26.55 20.27 -31.10
N ARG A 216 27.39 19.63 -30.28
CA ARG A 216 27.07 19.29 -28.89
C ARG A 216 26.67 20.51 -28.06
N ASN A 217 27.39 21.62 -28.19
CA ASN A 217 27.10 22.85 -27.46
C ASN A 217 25.76 23.48 -27.91
N ALA A 218 25.45 23.42 -29.21
CA ALA A 218 24.16 23.87 -29.73
C ALA A 218 22.98 23.00 -29.23
N LEU A 219 23.12 21.67 -29.24
CA LEU A 219 22.13 20.74 -28.68
C LEU A 219 21.88 20.98 -27.19
N VAL A 220 22.94 21.14 -26.39
CA VAL A 220 22.85 21.43 -24.95
C VAL A 220 22.09 22.73 -24.68
N HIS A 221 22.32 23.78 -25.49
CA HIS A 221 21.62 25.06 -25.39
C HIS A 221 20.14 24.99 -25.82
N ASN A 222 19.82 24.25 -26.89
CA ASN A 222 18.42 24.12 -27.31
C ASN A 222 17.61 23.26 -26.34
N ILE A 223 18.19 22.19 -25.77
CA ILE A 223 17.56 21.42 -24.69
C ILE A 223 17.29 22.30 -23.44
N ALA A 224 18.17 23.26 -23.12
CA ALA A 224 17.97 24.21 -22.01
C ALA A 224 16.70 25.08 -22.13
N ARG A 225 16.14 25.18 -23.35
CA ARG A 225 14.91 25.93 -23.66
C ARG A 225 13.65 25.06 -23.64
N CYS A 226 13.78 23.73 -23.75
CA CYS A 226 12.66 22.81 -23.69
C CYS A 226 11.98 22.86 -22.31
N LYS A 227 10.64 22.71 -22.26
CA LYS A 227 9.90 22.60 -21.00
C LYS A 227 9.90 21.17 -20.45
N ILE A 228 9.96 21.04 -19.12
CA ILE A 228 9.82 19.76 -18.43
C ILE A 228 8.35 19.33 -18.46
N LYS A 229 8.08 18.06 -18.81
CA LYS A 229 6.73 17.49 -18.88
C LYS A 229 5.97 17.71 -17.55
N GLY A 230 4.79 18.33 -17.65
CA GLY A 230 3.94 18.65 -16.50
C GLY A 230 4.40 19.84 -15.64
N SER A 231 5.31 20.69 -16.13
CA SER A 231 5.73 21.93 -15.46
C SER A 231 5.88 23.08 -16.47
N ASN A 232 5.88 24.31 -15.95
CA ASN A 232 6.29 25.50 -16.72
C ASN A 232 7.80 25.75 -16.72
N ALA A 233 8.57 25.05 -15.88
CA ALA A 233 10.03 25.15 -15.86
C ALA A 233 10.67 24.57 -17.13
N THR A 234 11.78 25.19 -17.56
CA THR A 234 12.64 24.64 -18.61
C THR A 234 13.64 23.64 -18.04
N VAL A 235 14.22 22.80 -18.90
CA VAL A 235 15.23 21.81 -18.48
C VAL A 235 16.48 22.53 -17.93
N PRO A 236 16.84 22.34 -16.65
CA PRO A 236 18.07 22.89 -16.10
C PRO A 236 19.28 22.14 -16.66
N VAL A 237 20.37 22.86 -16.90
CA VAL A 237 21.59 22.35 -17.53
C VAL A 237 22.80 22.67 -16.65
N LEU A 238 23.71 21.72 -16.49
CA LEU A 238 25.00 21.92 -15.82
C LEU A 238 26.15 21.37 -16.67
N HIS A 239 27.17 22.21 -16.93
CA HIS A 239 28.46 21.70 -17.38
C HIS A 239 29.31 21.25 -16.18
N VAL A 240 29.95 20.10 -16.29
CA VAL A 240 30.85 19.57 -15.26
C VAL A 240 32.23 19.38 -15.84
N VAL A 241 33.25 19.98 -15.24
CA VAL A 241 34.61 20.06 -15.76
C VAL A 241 35.53 19.12 -14.98
N PHE A 242 36.14 18.16 -15.67
CA PHE A 242 37.06 17.18 -15.10
C PHE A 242 38.27 17.04 -16.02
N GLY A 243 39.44 17.54 -15.58
CA GLY A 243 40.61 17.71 -16.45
C GLY A 243 40.33 18.73 -17.56
N GLY A 244 40.74 18.40 -18.79
CA GLY A 244 40.43 19.16 -20.00
C GLY A 244 41.62 19.90 -20.61
N ASP A 245 41.51 20.17 -21.91
CA ASP A 245 42.50 20.88 -22.73
C ASP A 245 42.08 22.36 -22.98
N TYR A 246 42.65 23.00 -24.00
CA TYR A 246 42.30 24.38 -24.38
C TYR A 246 40.85 24.54 -24.88
N SER A 247 40.25 23.54 -25.56
CA SER A 247 38.90 23.62 -26.14
C SER A 247 37.82 23.81 -25.07
N VAL A 248 38.07 23.27 -23.88
CA VAL A 248 37.19 23.35 -22.71
C VAL A 248 37.01 24.80 -22.25
N PHE A 249 38.03 25.66 -22.34
CA PHE A 249 37.90 27.08 -21.99
C PHE A 249 36.97 27.83 -22.94
N GLN A 250 37.02 27.57 -24.25
CA GLN A 250 36.13 28.20 -25.21
C GLN A 250 34.67 27.78 -24.99
N THR A 251 34.44 26.48 -24.74
CA THR A 251 33.10 25.96 -24.39
C THR A 251 32.55 26.58 -23.11
N ILE A 252 33.36 26.65 -22.04
CA ILE A 252 32.97 27.26 -20.76
C ILE A 252 32.73 28.77 -20.91
N HIS A 253 33.57 29.47 -21.66
CA HIS A 253 33.39 30.89 -21.94
C HIS A 253 32.04 31.15 -22.59
N ASP A 254 31.70 30.41 -23.64
CA ASP A 254 30.44 30.61 -24.35
C ASP A 254 29.23 30.20 -23.49
N ALA A 255 29.30 29.06 -22.81
CA ALA A 255 28.27 28.62 -21.86
C ALA A 255 27.97 29.69 -20.80
N VAL A 256 29.00 30.26 -20.17
CA VAL A 256 28.87 31.27 -19.11
C VAL A 256 28.47 32.65 -19.65
N THR A 257 29.07 33.12 -20.76
CA THR A 257 28.90 34.50 -21.26
C THR A 257 27.72 34.67 -22.23
N LYS A 258 27.46 33.72 -23.11
CA LYS A 258 26.37 33.77 -24.10
C LYS A 258 25.10 33.11 -23.56
N HIS A 259 25.22 31.92 -22.95
CA HIS A 259 24.08 31.05 -22.64
C HIS A 259 23.63 31.07 -21.17
N GLN A 260 24.41 31.67 -20.26
CA GLN A 260 24.18 31.69 -18.80
C GLN A 260 24.09 30.30 -18.14
N ILE A 261 24.69 29.28 -18.75
CA ILE A 261 24.67 27.90 -18.22
C ILE A 261 25.72 27.79 -17.09
N PRO A 262 25.37 27.23 -15.92
CA PRO A 262 26.32 27.03 -14.82
C PRO A 262 27.35 25.94 -15.09
N VAL A 263 28.46 26.05 -14.35
CA VAL A 263 29.67 25.24 -14.48
C VAL A 263 30.15 24.80 -13.11
N LEU A 264 30.32 23.48 -12.93
CA LEU A 264 30.91 22.87 -11.75
C LEU A 264 32.32 22.36 -12.09
N VAL A 265 33.35 22.91 -11.44
CA VAL A 265 34.75 22.53 -11.64
C VAL A 265 35.18 21.54 -10.55
N ILE A 266 35.75 20.40 -10.94
CA ILE A 266 36.29 19.39 -10.00
C ILE A 266 37.81 19.62 -9.84
N PRO A 267 38.29 20.03 -8.65
CA PRO A 267 39.72 20.25 -8.42
C PRO A 267 40.51 18.94 -8.35
N ASP A 268 41.84 19.05 -8.46
CA ASP A 268 42.80 17.92 -8.45
C ASP A 268 42.59 16.92 -9.60
N THR A 269 42.18 17.42 -10.77
CA THR A 269 41.90 16.63 -11.97
C THR A 269 42.77 16.98 -13.19
N GLY A 270 43.63 17.98 -13.08
CA GLY A 270 44.61 18.36 -14.10
C GLY A 270 44.10 19.38 -15.12
N GLY A 271 44.99 19.79 -16.03
CA GLY A 271 44.67 20.61 -17.20
C GLY A 271 43.82 21.85 -16.91
N ALA A 272 42.74 22.00 -17.66
CA ALA A 272 41.84 23.16 -17.58
C ALA A 272 41.15 23.31 -16.22
N ALA A 273 40.76 22.21 -15.56
CA ALA A 273 40.06 22.24 -14.28
C ALA A 273 40.92 22.79 -13.15
N ASP A 274 42.20 22.42 -13.08
CA ASP A 274 43.15 22.95 -12.09
C ASP A 274 43.40 24.45 -12.31
N VAL A 275 43.62 24.86 -13.56
CA VAL A 275 43.84 26.27 -13.94
C VAL A 275 42.63 27.14 -13.59
N LEU A 276 41.41 26.68 -13.87
CA LEU A 276 40.17 27.37 -13.49
C LEU A 276 40.05 27.46 -11.95
N THR A 277 40.31 26.36 -11.24
CA THR A 277 40.29 26.33 -9.77
C THR A 277 41.25 27.35 -9.17
N PHE A 278 42.50 27.38 -9.65
CA PHE A 278 43.51 28.35 -9.23
C PHE A 278 43.07 29.80 -9.49
N ALA A 279 42.56 30.08 -10.69
CA ALA A 279 42.14 31.41 -11.08
C ALA A 279 40.91 31.90 -10.30
N ILE A 280 39.94 31.03 -10.01
CA ILE A 280 38.76 31.34 -9.17
C ILE A 280 39.19 31.65 -7.74
N ASN A 281 40.05 30.82 -7.15
CA ASN A 281 40.52 30.98 -5.78
C ASN A 281 41.37 32.25 -5.63
N LYS A 282 42.34 32.48 -6.53
CA LYS A 282 43.20 33.68 -6.46
C LYS A 282 42.46 34.99 -6.78
N ARG A 283 41.40 34.99 -7.59
CA ARG A 283 40.54 36.18 -7.78
C ARG A 283 39.75 36.53 -6.51
N ALA A 284 39.47 35.56 -5.63
CA ALA A 284 38.87 35.83 -4.32
C ALA A 284 39.86 36.46 -3.32
N GLU A 285 41.17 36.34 -3.55
CA GLU A 285 42.23 36.94 -2.71
C GLU A 285 42.72 38.30 -3.22
N ALA A 286 42.79 38.52 -4.54
CA ALA A 286 43.71 39.54 -5.11
C ALA A 286 43.08 40.66 -5.97
N GLY A 287 41.79 40.58 -6.32
CA GLY A 287 41.12 41.52 -7.24
C GLY A 287 41.44 41.28 -8.73
N GLU A 288 40.67 41.91 -9.64
CA GLU A 288 40.77 41.63 -11.09
C GLU A 288 41.92 42.35 -11.81
N GLU A 289 42.38 43.50 -11.31
CA GLU A 289 43.35 44.39 -11.98
C GLU A 289 44.81 44.13 -11.55
N ASN A 290 45.06 43.06 -10.81
CA ASN A 290 46.34 42.82 -10.15
C ASN A 290 47.36 42.18 -11.11
N ILE A 291 48.46 42.88 -11.40
CA ILE A 291 49.56 42.38 -12.25
C ILE A 291 50.10 41.04 -11.71
N ALA A 292 50.14 40.85 -10.38
CA ALA A 292 50.59 39.61 -9.77
C ALA A 292 49.62 38.43 -10.00
N PHE A 293 48.33 38.67 -10.25
CA PHE A 293 47.36 37.63 -10.66
C PHE A 293 47.60 37.22 -12.10
N ASP A 294 47.81 38.19 -12.99
CA ASP A 294 48.08 37.97 -14.41
C ASP A 294 49.37 37.16 -14.68
N VAL A 295 50.46 37.47 -13.96
CA VAL A 295 51.72 36.72 -14.03
C VAL A 295 51.53 35.29 -13.50
N LYS A 296 50.85 35.11 -12.37
CA LYS A 296 50.63 33.79 -11.75
C LYS A 296 49.74 32.88 -12.61
N ILE A 297 48.68 33.41 -13.23
CA ILE A 297 47.85 32.64 -14.17
C ILE A 297 48.65 32.24 -15.42
N THR A 298 49.49 33.12 -15.95
CA THR A 298 50.31 32.79 -17.12
C THR A 298 51.34 31.70 -16.79
N HIS A 299 51.86 31.67 -15.57
CA HIS A 299 52.68 30.55 -15.07
C HIS A 299 51.87 29.25 -14.95
N GLU A 300 50.69 29.27 -14.32
CA GLU A 300 49.86 28.07 -14.12
C GLU A 300 49.40 27.46 -15.45
N ILE A 301 48.95 28.28 -16.42
CA ILE A 301 48.61 27.82 -17.78
C ILE A 301 49.81 27.15 -18.45
N ARG A 302 51.02 27.74 -18.34
CA ARG A 302 52.24 27.17 -18.91
C ARG A 302 52.60 25.82 -18.27
N MET A 303 52.46 25.70 -16.95
CA MET A 303 52.79 24.48 -16.19
C MET A 303 51.77 23.35 -16.36
N LYS A 304 50.48 23.67 -16.58
CA LYS A 304 49.37 22.68 -16.60
C LYS A 304 48.88 22.28 -17.99
N LEU A 305 49.12 23.10 -19.03
CA LEU A 305 48.55 22.91 -20.37
C LEU A 305 49.57 22.87 -21.52
N GLY A 306 50.86 23.19 -21.27
CA GLY A 306 51.91 23.05 -22.29
C GLY A 306 51.76 23.92 -23.55
N LEU A 307 50.89 24.94 -23.52
CA LEU A 307 50.46 25.69 -24.69
C LEU A 307 51.54 26.62 -25.28
N ASP A 308 51.33 26.95 -26.56
CA ASP A 308 52.15 27.87 -27.34
C ASP A 308 51.99 29.34 -26.88
N PRO A 309 53.03 30.22 -26.97
CA PRO A 309 52.97 31.60 -26.50
C PRO A 309 51.83 32.45 -27.06
N LYS A 310 51.41 32.20 -28.32
CA LYS A 310 50.30 32.90 -28.97
C LYS A 310 48.92 32.46 -28.43
N CYS A 311 48.83 31.28 -27.86
CA CYS A 311 47.59 30.76 -27.28
C CYS A 311 47.33 31.34 -25.89
N PHE A 312 48.37 31.54 -25.06
CA PHE A 312 48.24 32.05 -23.69
C PHE A 312 47.39 33.32 -23.58
N VAL A 313 47.55 34.28 -24.50
CA VAL A 313 46.77 35.53 -24.50
C VAL A 313 45.28 35.24 -24.66
N LYS A 314 44.92 34.42 -25.66
CA LYS A 314 43.52 34.00 -25.89
C LYS A 314 42.96 33.21 -24.70
N THR A 315 43.72 32.26 -24.14
CA THR A 315 43.31 31.49 -22.96
C THR A 315 43.05 32.40 -21.77
N LYS A 316 43.92 33.38 -21.53
CA LYS A 316 43.84 34.36 -20.45
C LYS A 316 42.62 35.28 -20.59
N ASP A 317 42.33 35.76 -21.80
CA ASP A 317 41.17 36.60 -22.05
C ASP A 317 39.84 35.83 -21.90
N LEU A 318 39.80 34.57 -22.36
CA LEU A 318 38.67 33.66 -22.10
C LEU A 318 38.47 33.44 -20.58
N ILE A 319 39.54 33.18 -19.83
CA ILE A 319 39.48 33.03 -18.36
C ILE A 319 38.98 34.31 -17.68
N LYS A 320 39.42 35.49 -18.11
CA LYS A 320 38.91 36.78 -17.60
C LYS A 320 37.43 36.98 -17.93
N GLY A 321 36.98 36.60 -19.12
CA GLY A 321 35.55 36.62 -19.51
C GLY A 321 34.68 35.69 -18.65
N ILE A 322 35.15 34.47 -18.42
CA ILE A 322 34.53 33.45 -17.55
C ILE A 322 34.36 33.99 -16.12
N ILE A 323 35.46 34.44 -15.50
CA ILE A 323 35.52 34.79 -14.07
C ILE A 323 34.56 35.91 -13.67
N LYS A 324 34.23 36.84 -14.58
CA LYS A 324 33.29 37.94 -14.32
C LYS A 324 31.94 37.47 -13.75
N ARG A 325 31.37 36.36 -14.23
CA ARG A 325 30.06 35.85 -13.78
C ARG A 325 30.15 34.80 -12.67
N ARG A 326 30.67 35.20 -11.50
CA ARG A 326 30.93 34.30 -10.35
C ARG A 326 29.74 33.41 -9.93
N HIS A 327 28.50 33.86 -10.04
CA HIS A 327 27.32 33.09 -9.62
C HIS A 327 27.06 31.82 -10.46
N LEU A 328 27.56 31.78 -11.70
CA LEU A 328 27.44 30.61 -12.58
C LEU A 328 28.52 29.55 -12.33
N ILE A 329 29.59 29.87 -11.61
CA ILE A 329 30.79 29.01 -11.54
C ILE A 329 31.03 28.58 -10.10
N ASN A 330 31.00 27.26 -9.88
CA ASN A 330 31.16 26.66 -8.56
C ASN A 330 32.35 25.69 -8.60
N VAL A 331 33.22 25.75 -7.59
CA VAL A 331 34.30 24.76 -7.38
C VAL A 331 33.79 23.72 -6.40
N TYR A 332 34.00 22.44 -6.69
CA TYR A 332 33.63 21.34 -5.80
C TYR A 332 34.55 21.29 -4.57
N ASN A 333 33.96 21.18 -3.37
CA ASN A 333 34.68 20.91 -2.13
C ASN A 333 34.42 19.48 -1.65
N GLN A 334 35.46 18.79 -1.17
CA GLN A 334 35.44 17.39 -0.77
C GLN A 334 34.49 17.10 0.42
N ASP A 335 34.24 18.09 1.28
CA ASP A 335 33.31 17.99 2.43
C ASP A 335 31.84 17.79 2.04
N VAL A 336 31.47 18.12 0.79
CA VAL A 336 30.09 18.10 0.31
C VAL A 336 29.94 17.00 -0.74
N ARG A 337 28.86 16.23 -0.71
CA ARG A 337 28.61 15.18 -1.71
C ARG A 337 28.41 15.79 -3.10
N ILE A 338 28.92 15.16 -4.16
CA ILE A 338 28.82 15.67 -5.56
C ILE A 338 27.36 15.92 -5.96
N ASP A 339 26.41 15.06 -5.56
CA ASP A 339 24.99 15.25 -5.87
C ASP A 339 24.42 16.53 -5.22
N GLU A 340 24.84 16.86 -4.00
CA GLU A 340 24.47 18.10 -3.32
C GLU A 340 25.18 19.32 -3.94
N ALA A 341 26.43 19.17 -4.39
CA ALA A 341 27.19 20.22 -5.06
C ALA A 341 26.64 20.58 -6.46
N ILE A 342 26.25 19.58 -7.26
CA ILE A 342 25.55 19.74 -8.55
C ILE A 342 24.30 20.61 -8.39
N LEU A 343 23.48 20.29 -7.40
CA LEU A 343 22.20 20.96 -7.19
C LEU A 343 22.39 22.37 -6.58
N ARG A 344 23.38 22.56 -5.70
CA ARG A 344 23.77 23.91 -5.23
C ARG A 344 24.29 24.79 -6.38
N ALA A 345 25.07 24.24 -7.32
CA ALA A 345 25.58 25.01 -8.45
C ALA A 345 24.44 25.54 -9.34
N LEU A 346 23.40 24.71 -9.57
CA LEU A 346 22.19 25.08 -10.31
C LEU A 346 21.38 26.18 -9.58
N MET A 347 21.12 26.04 -8.29
CA MET A 347 20.41 27.08 -7.52
C MET A 347 21.22 28.39 -7.43
N ASN A 348 22.55 28.30 -7.27
CA ASN A 348 23.41 29.50 -7.25
C ASN A 348 23.36 30.29 -8.56
N ALA A 349 23.17 29.61 -9.71
CA ALA A 349 22.96 30.26 -10.99
C ALA A 349 21.65 31.06 -11.03
N ASN A 350 20.55 30.43 -10.59
CA ASN A 350 19.21 31.01 -10.60
C ASN A 350 19.04 32.23 -9.70
N ARG A 351 19.87 32.38 -8.65
CA ARG A 351 19.83 33.55 -7.74
C ARG A 351 19.99 34.91 -8.45
N GLY A 352 20.47 34.93 -9.70
CA GLY A 352 20.50 36.14 -10.55
C GLY A 352 19.25 36.38 -11.41
N CYS A 353 18.42 35.36 -11.66
CA CYS A 353 17.37 35.38 -12.67
C CYS A 353 15.97 35.16 -12.08
N LYS A 354 15.10 36.17 -12.18
CA LYS A 354 13.73 36.19 -11.62
C LYS A 354 12.72 35.22 -12.29
N GLY A 355 13.18 34.19 -12.99
CA GLY A 355 12.38 33.38 -13.93
C GLY A 355 12.06 31.94 -13.52
N GLN A 356 12.76 31.37 -12.52
CA GLN A 356 12.47 30.03 -12.00
C GLN A 356 12.54 30.03 -10.47
N ASP A 357 11.53 29.46 -9.81
CA ASP A 357 11.56 29.23 -8.37
C ASP A 357 12.43 28.01 -8.05
N ASP A 358 13.55 28.22 -7.34
CA ASP A 358 14.46 27.16 -6.88
C ASP A 358 13.72 26.05 -6.11
N LEU A 359 12.64 26.40 -5.41
CA LEU A 359 11.80 25.45 -4.68
C LEU A 359 11.01 24.53 -5.62
N HIS A 360 10.56 25.03 -6.77
CA HIS A 360 9.87 24.23 -7.78
C HIS A 360 10.84 23.23 -8.43
N LEU A 361 12.09 23.64 -8.70
CA LEU A 361 13.14 22.74 -9.18
C LEU A 361 13.49 21.66 -8.14
N ALA A 362 13.63 22.03 -6.86
CA ALA A 362 13.88 21.05 -5.79
C ALA A 362 12.76 19.99 -5.64
N VAL A 363 11.50 20.38 -5.91
CA VAL A 363 10.35 19.47 -6.03
C VAL A 363 10.45 18.59 -7.28
N ILE A 364 10.71 19.17 -8.47
CA ILE A 364 10.89 18.42 -9.72
C ILE A 364 11.97 17.33 -9.57
N TRP A 365 13.08 17.66 -8.93
CA TRP A 365 14.19 16.75 -8.61
C TRP A 365 13.92 15.78 -7.44
N ASN A 366 12.82 15.98 -6.68
CA ASN A 366 12.47 15.19 -5.50
C ASN A 366 13.55 15.22 -4.38
N ARG A 367 14.23 16.37 -4.22
CA ARG A 367 15.36 16.57 -3.28
C ARG A 367 14.96 17.38 -2.05
N ILE A 368 14.20 16.73 -1.18
CA ILE A 368 13.69 17.31 0.07
C ILE A 368 14.79 17.72 1.07
N ASP A 369 15.95 17.05 1.02
CA ASP A 369 17.12 17.36 1.83
C ASP A 369 17.64 18.77 1.52
N LEU A 370 17.75 19.10 0.23
CA LEU A 370 18.18 20.41 -0.25
C LEU A 370 17.13 21.50 0.05
N ALA A 371 15.86 21.23 -0.25
CA ALA A 371 14.76 22.19 -0.05
C ALA A 371 14.64 22.63 1.43
N LYS A 372 14.81 21.70 2.38
CA LYS A 372 14.81 22.02 3.81
C LYS A 372 16.03 22.86 4.24
N LYS A 373 17.22 22.44 3.83
CA LYS A 373 18.49 23.02 4.27
C LYS A 373 18.73 24.44 3.72
N GLU A 374 18.43 24.65 2.45
CA GLU A 374 18.77 25.89 1.74
C GLU A 374 17.55 26.84 1.63
N LEU A 375 16.36 26.34 1.29
CA LEU A 375 15.25 27.18 0.81
C LEU A 375 14.18 27.51 1.87
N LEU A 376 13.93 26.61 2.83
CA LEU A 376 12.93 26.81 3.89
C LEU A 376 13.49 27.43 5.17
N ALA A 377 14.79 27.26 5.44
CA ALA A 377 15.44 27.89 6.59
C ALA A 377 15.57 29.42 6.47
N HIS A 378 15.74 29.94 5.24
CA HIS A 378 16.09 31.34 4.99
C HIS A 378 14.93 32.22 4.49
N ARG A 379 13.81 31.65 4.02
CA ARG A 379 12.67 32.38 3.45
C ARG A 379 11.34 31.81 3.91
N LYS A 380 10.42 32.70 4.34
CA LYS A 380 8.98 32.38 4.43
C LYS A 380 8.36 32.56 3.05
N TRP A 381 7.65 31.54 2.58
CA TRP A 381 7.08 31.46 1.22
C TRP A 381 5.59 31.84 1.22
N LYS A 382 5.10 32.47 0.15
CA LYS A 382 3.67 32.80 0.02
C LYS A 382 2.88 31.60 -0.50
N ALA A 383 1.60 31.49 -0.11
CA ALA A 383 0.73 30.41 -0.55
C ALA A 383 0.53 30.34 -2.09
N SER A 384 0.66 31.47 -2.79
CA SER A 384 0.65 31.53 -4.26
C SER A 384 1.91 30.91 -4.88
N GLU A 385 3.10 31.26 -4.36
CA GLU A 385 4.41 30.74 -4.79
C GLU A 385 4.52 29.21 -4.56
N LEU A 386 3.80 28.70 -3.56
CA LEU A 386 3.73 27.27 -3.24
C LEU A 386 2.68 26.49 -4.06
N ARG A 387 1.75 27.16 -4.77
CA ARG A 387 0.59 26.49 -5.41
C ARG A 387 1.03 25.46 -6.45
N ASP A 388 1.81 25.89 -7.43
CA ASP A 388 2.24 25.06 -8.56
C ASP A 388 3.21 23.96 -8.11
N SER A 389 4.03 24.26 -7.10
CA SER A 389 4.95 23.30 -6.46
C SER A 389 4.20 22.20 -5.69
N LEU A 390 3.10 22.54 -5.00
CA LEU A 390 2.24 21.55 -4.34
C LEU A 390 1.42 20.76 -5.38
N TYR A 391 0.90 21.39 -6.43
CA TYR A 391 0.22 20.69 -7.53
C TYR A 391 1.14 19.65 -8.19
N TYR A 392 2.36 20.04 -8.57
CA TYR A 392 3.34 19.12 -9.15
C TYR A 392 3.67 17.95 -8.21
N ALA A 393 3.86 18.23 -6.91
CA ALA A 393 4.14 17.21 -5.89
C ALA A 393 2.97 16.24 -5.67
N LEU A 394 1.72 16.69 -5.84
CA LEU A 394 0.53 15.84 -5.85
C LEU A 394 0.51 14.95 -7.09
N VAL A 395 0.55 15.54 -8.30
CA VAL A 395 0.49 14.81 -9.58
C VAL A 395 1.59 13.75 -9.67
N ASN A 396 2.83 14.09 -9.30
CA ASN A 396 4.01 13.21 -9.36
C ASN A 396 4.18 12.27 -8.15
N ASN A 397 3.14 12.08 -7.30
CA ASN A 397 3.15 11.15 -6.16
C ASN A 397 4.35 11.35 -5.21
N GLN A 398 4.57 12.59 -4.75
CA GLN A 398 5.68 12.97 -3.87
C GLN A 398 5.25 13.23 -2.41
N PRO A 399 4.90 12.19 -1.62
CA PRO A 399 4.36 12.34 -0.27
C PRO A 399 5.32 13.02 0.72
N LYS A 400 6.63 13.03 0.44
CA LYS A 400 7.61 13.76 1.25
C LYS A 400 7.42 15.28 1.13
N PHE A 401 7.28 15.80 -0.08
CA PHE A 401 7.04 17.22 -0.34
C PHE A 401 5.62 17.65 0.03
N VAL A 402 4.61 16.83 -0.26
CA VAL A 402 3.23 17.11 0.20
C VAL A 402 3.17 17.17 1.74
N LYS A 403 3.86 16.27 2.46
CA LYS A 403 3.98 16.36 3.94
C LYS A 403 4.67 17.65 4.38
N LEU A 404 5.74 18.05 3.68
CA LEU A 404 6.53 19.25 3.98
C LEU A 404 5.69 20.53 3.81
N PHE A 405 5.02 20.68 2.68
CA PHE A 405 4.16 21.85 2.41
C PHE A 405 2.95 21.95 3.33
N ILE A 406 2.42 20.83 3.84
CA ILE A 406 1.35 20.79 4.87
C ILE A 406 1.92 20.91 6.31
N ALA A 407 3.24 20.82 6.52
CA ALA A 407 3.86 20.93 7.85
C ALA A 407 4.49 22.29 8.12
N GLU A 408 5.18 22.84 7.13
CA GLU A 408 6.05 24.02 7.26
C GLU A 408 5.62 25.15 6.30
N GLY A 409 4.78 24.85 5.30
CA GLY A 409 4.14 25.83 4.45
C GLY A 409 2.87 26.39 5.08
N ASN A 410 2.69 27.72 5.05
CA ASN A 410 1.49 28.40 5.54
C ASN A 410 0.34 28.33 4.50
N ILE A 411 0.02 27.11 4.04
CA ILE A 411 -0.95 26.85 2.97
C ILE A 411 -2.31 26.50 3.59
N ASP A 412 -3.25 27.42 3.46
CA ASP A 412 -4.66 27.15 3.73
C ASP A 412 -5.22 26.21 2.64
N LEU A 413 -5.35 24.92 2.98
CA LEU A 413 -5.84 23.89 2.08
C LEU A 413 -7.26 24.15 1.56
N LYS A 414 -8.10 24.92 2.29
CA LYS A 414 -9.46 25.29 1.86
C LYS A 414 -9.46 26.32 0.74
N LYS A 415 -8.41 27.16 0.67
CA LYS A 415 -8.17 28.12 -0.43
C LYS A 415 -7.33 27.53 -1.56
N PHE A 416 -6.58 26.47 -1.29
CA PHE A 416 -5.79 25.76 -2.29
C PHE A 416 -6.68 24.89 -3.20
N LEU A 417 -7.47 23.99 -2.62
CA LEU A 417 -8.25 22.99 -3.35
C LEU A 417 -9.63 23.53 -3.76
N SER A 418 -9.72 24.00 -4.99
CA SER A 418 -10.98 24.33 -5.68
C SER A 418 -11.56 23.12 -6.41
N THR A 419 -12.86 23.14 -6.69
CA THR A 419 -13.59 22.08 -7.42
C THR A 419 -12.98 21.77 -8.79
N GLU A 420 -12.57 22.80 -9.54
CA GLU A 420 -11.90 22.65 -10.85
C GLU A 420 -10.58 21.90 -10.74
N MET A 421 -9.74 22.28 -9.77
CA MET A 421 -8.45 21.63 -9.50
C MET A 421 -8.60 20.17 -9.07
N LEU A 422 -9.65 19.82 -8.32
CA LEU A 422 -9.92 18.41 -8.01
C LEU A 422 -10.28 17.64 -9.30
N VAL A 423 -11.04 18.25 -10.21
CA VAL A 423 -11.30 17.68 -11.55
C VAL A 423 -10.01 17.54 -12.37
N ASP A 424 -9.10 18.52 -12.36
CA ASP A 424 -7.79 18.39 -13.01
C ASP A 424 -7.00 17.20 -12.45
N LEU A 425 -6.92 17.06 -11.12
CA LEU A 425 -6.26 15.94 -10.46
C LEU A 425 -6.85 14.55 -10.81
N TYR A 426 -8.14 14.48 -11.17
CA TYR A 426 -8.78 13.26 -11.69
C TYR A 426 -8.61 13.06 -13.22
N ASN A 427 -8.17 14.07 -13.98
CA ASN A 427 -7.97 14.00 -15.43
C ASN A 427 -6.48 13.96 -15.85
N GLU A 428 -5.53 14.26 -14.96
CA GLU A 428 -4.09 14.06 -15.18
C GLU A 428 -3.67 12.57 -15.19
N THR A 429 -4.60 11.65 -14.94
CA THR A 429 -4.38 10.21 -14.78
C THR A 429 -4.31 9.54 -16.17
N LYS A 430 -3.27 9.88 -16.93
CA LYS A 430 -3.09 9.53 -18.35
C LYS A 430 -2.52 8.12 -18.59
N ASP A 431 -2.29 7.35 -17.53
CA ASP A 431 -1.87 5.95 -17.62
C ASP A 431 -3.09 5.09 -18.00
N GLU A 432 -3.19 4.69 -19.28
CA GLU A 432 -4.32 3.89 -19.79
C GLU A 432 -4.46 2.51 -19.10
N SER A 433 -3.39 2.03 -18.46
CA SER A 433 -3.36 0.83 -17.61
C SER A 433 -4.03 1.01 -16.24
N SER A 434 -4.38 2.24 -15.84
CA SER A 434 -4.94 2.52 -14.52
C SER A 434 -6.38 2.02 -14.37
N VAL A 435 -6.64 1.24 -13.32
CA VAL A 435 -7.98 0.74 -12.97
C VAL A 435 -9.02 1.85 -12.99
N LEU A 436 -8.69 3.02 -12.42
CA LEU A 436 -9.60 4.15 -12.32
C LEU A 436 -9.97 4.73 -13.69
N TYR A 437 -9.01 4.85 -14.62
CA TYR A 437 -9.28 5.30 -15.98
C TYR A 437 -10.21 4.31 -16.69
N SER A 438 -9.97 3.00 -16.56
CA SER A 438 -10.85 1.96 -17.12
C SER A 438 -12.29 2.00 -16.58
N LEU A 439 -12.49 2.43 -15.33
CA LEU A 439 -13.80 2.56 -14.68
C LEU A 439 -14.52 3.84 -15.12
N LEU A 440 -13.79 4.96 -15.17
CA LEU A 440 -14.31 6.23 -15.67
C LEU A 440 -14.70 6.14 -17.15
N ASP A 441 -13.92 5.44 -17.98
CA ASP A 441 -14.26 5.20 -19.38
C ASP A 441 -15.49 4.28 -19.54
N LYS A 442 -15.61 3.21 -18.74
CA LYS A 442 -16.85 2.40 -18.71
C LYS A 442 -18.09 3.25 -18.41
N GLN A 443 -17.99 4.22 -17.50
CA GLN A 443 -19.09 5.16 -17.21
C GLN A 443 -19.33 6.16 -18.34
N ARG A 444 -18.28 6.67 -19.00
CA ARG A 444 -18.37 7.49 -20.23
C ARG A 444 -19.09 6.76 -21.37
N VAL A 445 -18.73 5.49 -21.62
CA VAL A 445 -19.33 4.65 -22.66
C VAL A 445 -20.80 4.33 -22.36
N LYS A 446 -21.15 3.96 -21.11
CA LYS A 446 -22.55 3.80 -20.67
C LYS A 446 -23.39 5.06 -20.99
N ARG A 447 -22.79 6.25 -20.87
CA ARG A 447 -23.41 7.56 -21.14
C ARG A 447 -23.37 8.04 -22.61
N HIS A 448 -22.93 7.19 -23.54
CA HIS A 448 -22.97 7.44 -25.00
C HIS A 448 -22.16 8.66 -25.51
N TYR A 449 -21.28 9.26 -24.69
CA TYR A 449 -20.41 10.35 -25.13
C TYR A 449 -19.31 9.86 -26.09
N ARG A 450 -19.23 10.46 -27.28
CA ARG A 450 -18.13 10.25 -28.25
C ARG A 450 -17.15 11.43 -28.21
N GLY A 451 -15.87 11.14 -28.03
CA GLY A 451 -14.77 12.12 -28.10
C GLY A 451 -14.01 12.32 -26.78
N GLY A 452 -13.10 13.31 -26.77
CA GLY A 452 -12.20 13.64 -25.66
C GLY A 452 -12.88 14.32 -24.47
N TYR A 453 -13.84 13.63 -23.85
CA TYR A 453 -14.59 14.12 -22.69
C TYR A 453 -13.72 14.18 -21.42
N ARG A 454 -13.69 15.35 -20.76
CA ARG A 454 -13.09 15.57 -19.44
C ARG A 454 -14.02 15.04 -18.35
N PHE A 455 -13.58 14.07 -17.55
CA PHE A 455 -14.41 13.41 -16.54
C PHE A 455 -14.87 14.40 -15.46
N SER A 456 -16.13 14.27 -15.02
CA SER A 456 -16.72 15.10 -13.95
C SER A 456 -16.66 14.40 -12.58
N LEU A 457 -16.84 15.17 -11.51
CA LEU A 457 -16.99 14.58 -10.16
C LEU A 457 -18.26 13.72 -10.04
N THR A 458 -19.27 13.91 -10.90
CA THR A 458 -20.43 13.01 -10.92
C THR A 458 -20.04 11.62 -11.45
N ASP A 459 -19.16 11.53 -12.45
CA ASP A 459 -18.67 10.25 -12.97
C ASP A 459 -17.83 9.51 -11.91
N VAL A 460 -16.99 10.25 -11.17
CA VAL A 460 -16.26 9.73 -9.99
C VAL A 460 -17.23 9.22 -8.92
N SER A 461 -18.34 9.92 -8.64
CA SER A 461 -19.35 9.48 -7.66
C SER A 461 -20.04 8.16 -8.08
N HIS A 462 -20.27 7.95 -9.38
CA HIS A 462 -20.81 6.68 -9.89
C HIS A 462 -19.80 5.54 -9.80
N VAL A 463 -18.51 5.80 -10.09
CA VAL A 463 -17.44 4.81 -9.87
C VAL A 463 -17.31 4.45 -8.39
N LEU A 464 -17.40 5.41 -7.46
CA LEU A 464 -17.42 5.13 -6.02
C LEU A 464 -18.62 4.26 -5.63
N LYS A 465 -19.82 4.53 -6.13
CA LYS A 465 -21.01 3.70 -5.87
C LYS A 465 -20.86 2.27 -6.43
N GLU A 466 -20.27 2.13 -7.61
CA GLU A 466 -19.97 0.82 -8.24
C GLU A 466 -18.90 0.03 -7.45
N LEU A 467 -17.97 0.70 -6.76
CA LEU A 467 -16.91 0.09 -5.94
C LEU A 467 -17.31 -0.23 -4.48
N ILE A 468 -18.29 0.46 -3.91
CA ILE A 468 -18.65 0.37 -2.47
C ILE A 468 -20.02 -0.33 -2.25
N PHE A 469 -20.70 -0.71 -3.34
CA PHE A 469 -22.09 -1.20 -3.40
C PHE A 469 -23.17 -0.11 -3.15
N ASP A 470 -24.40 -0.45 -3.56
CA ASP A 470 -25.54 0.46 -3.73
C ASP A 470 -25.94 1.28 -2.49
N THR A 471 -25.51 0.85 -1.29
CA THR A 471 -25.77 1.51 0.00
C THR A 471 -25.03 2.83 0.19
N TYR A 472 -23.98 3.11 -0.59
CA TYR A 472 -23.18 4.32 -0.47
C TYR A 472 -23.84 5.51 -1.19
N ASP A 473 -24.64 6.28 -0.44
CA ASP A 473 -25.20 7.56 -0.91
C ASP A 473 -24.16 8.68 -0.74
N TYR A 474 -23.22 8.76 -1.70
CA TYR A 474 -22.30 9.89 -1.82
C TYR A 474 -23.08 11.12 -2.31
N SER A 475 -23.79 11.75 -1.39
CA SER A 475 -24.76 12.78 -1.72
C SER A 475 -24.09 13.93 -2.46
N THR A 476 -24.44 14.08 -3.74
CA THR A 476 -23.90 15.13 -4.62
C THR A 476 -24.28 16.55 -4.16
N SER A 477 -25.17 16.67 -3.17
CA SER A 477 -25.47 17.91 -2.44
C SER A 477 -24.22 18.64 -1.94
N HIS A 478 -23.16 17.91 -1.54
CA HIS A 478 -21.86 18.51 -1.17
C HIS A 478 -21.17 19.30 -2.31
N PHE A 479 -21.54 19.05 -3.58
CA PHE A 479 -20.95 19.67 -4.76
C PHE A 479 -21.92 20.65 -5.47
N TYR A 480 -23.23 20.52 -5.25
CA TYR A 480 -24.25 21.41 -5.84
C TYR A 480 -24.49 22.71 -5.05
N ASP A 481 -24.06 22.81 -3.79
CA ASP A 481 -24.30 23.95 -2.89
C ASP A 481 -23.41 25.20 -3.16
N GLY A 482 -23.19 25.54 -4.44
CA GLY A 482 -22.64 26.82 -4.94
C GLY A 482 -21.22 27.23 -4.50
N LYS A 483 -20.58 26.50 -3.58
CA LYS A 483 -19.33 26.88 -2.92
C LYS A 483 -18.12 26.37 -3.70
N ALA A 484 -17.21 27.29 -4.05
CA ALA A 484 -15.96 26.99 -4.74
C ALA A 484 -14.89 26.26 -3.88
N CYS A 485 -15.19 25.99 -2.60
CA CYS A 485 -14.25 25.46 -1.62
C CYS A 485 -14.89 24.31 -0.81
N PHE A 486 -14.13 23.24 -0.58
CA PHE A 486 -14.56 22.09 0.22
C PHE A 486 -14.52 22.36 1.73
N ASN A 487 -15.48 21.81 2.47
CA ASN A 487 -15.48 21.85 3.94
C ASN A 487 -14.24 21.16 4.53
N GLU A 488 -13.89 19.99 3.99
CA GLU A 488 -12.72 19.18 4.41
C GLU A 488 -11.88 18.76 3.18
N PRO A 489 -11.00 19.62 2.64
CA PRO A 489 -10.24 19.34 1.41
C PRO A 489 -9.28 18.15 1.52
N LEU A 490 -8.92 17.73 2.74
CA LEU A 490 -8.10 16.54 2.98
C LEU A 490 -8.88 15.23 2.85
N HIS A 491 -10.22 15.27 2.92
CA HIS A 491 -11.11 14.14 2.66
C HIS A 491 -11.12 13.78 1.16
N GLU A 492 -11.36 14.77 0.29
CA GLU A 492 -11.35 14.56 -1.16
C GLU A 492 -9.97 14.11 -1.66
N LEU A 493 -8.88 14.72 -1.17
CA LEU A 493 -7.52 14.30 -1.50
C LEU A 493 -7.18 12.89 -0.97
N PHE A 494 -7.78 12.47 0.15
CA PHE A 494 -7.66 11.09 0.63
C PHE A 494 -8.36 10.11 -0.32
N ILE A 495 -9.62 10.36 -0.69
CA ILE A 495 -10.38 9.50 -1.62
C ILE A 495 -9.69 9.42 -2.99
N TRP A 496 -9.26 10.55 -3.55
CA TRP A 496 -8.45 10.62 -4.78
C TRP A 496 -7.17 9.76 -4.69
N ALA A 497 -6.41 9.88 -3.59
CA ALA A 497 -5.18 9.11 -3.40
C ALA A 497 -5.43 7.60 -3.16
N VAL A 498 -6.60 7.22 -2.62
CA VAL A 498 -7.01 5.82 -2.48
C VAL A 498 -7.39 5.22 -3.84
N LEU A 499 -8.23 5.92 -4.62
CA LEU A 499 -8.69 5.47 -5.94
C LEU A 499 -7.53 5.28 -6.94
N LEU A 500 -6.47 6.08 -6.82
CA LEU A 500 -5.25 5.95 -7.63
C LEU A 500 -4.17 5.03 -7.02
N HIS A 501 -4.50 4.23 -6.01
CA HIS A 501 -3.54 3.33 -5.30
C HIS A 501 -2.29 4.04 -4.74
N ARG A 502 -2.34 5.37 -4.58
CA ARG A 502 -1.24 6.22 -4.06
C ARG A 502 -1.13 6.10 -2.54
N PHE A 503 -0.90 4.88 -2.04
CA PHE A 503 -0.97 4.48 -0.63
C PHE A 503 -0.20 5.40 0.32
N ARG A 504 0.99 5.89 -0.08
CA ARG A 504 1.80 6.80 0.74
C ARG A 504 1.20 8.22 0.86
N LEU A 505 0.44 8.69 -0.13
CA LEU A 505 -0.34 9.92 -0.06
C LEU A 505 -1.66 9.69 0.70
N ALA A 506 -2.38 8.60 0.44
CA ALA A 506 -3.59 8.26 1.19
C ALA A 506 -3.31 8.15 2.71
N LYS A 507 -2.22 7.47 3.08
CA LYS A 507 -1.74 7.36 4.47
C LYS A 507 -1.15 8.67 5.03
N LEU A 508 -0.87 9.66 4.19
CA LEU A 508 -0.52 11.01 4.64
C LEU A 508 -1.79 11.83 4.94
N PHE A 509 -2.77 11.82 4.02
CA PHE A 509 -4.00 12.60 4.17
C PHE A 509 -4.87 12.09 5.33
N TRP A 510 -5.04 10.77 5.49
CA TRP A 510 -5.72 10.20 6.67
C TRP A 510 -5.02 10.54 8.00
N LYS A 511 -3.71 10.85 7.97
CA LYS A 511 -2.91 11.28 9.14
C LYS A 511 -2.81 12.80 9.31
N ARG A 512 -3.52 13.58 8.49
CA ARG A 512 -3.45 15.06 8.47
C ARG A 512 -4.82 15.75 8.40
N GLY A 513 -5.82 15.13 7.80
CA GLY A 513 -7.22 15.44 8.05
C GLY A 513 -7.66 14.76 9.35
N LYS A 514 -8.96 14.50 9.49
CA LYS A 514 -9.52 13.80 10.66
C LYS A 514 -9.33 12.28 10.53
N PRO A 515 -8.40 11.65 11.29
CA PRO A 515 -8.28 10.19 11.31
C PRO A 515 -9.55 9.59 11.90
N SER A 516 -10.35 8.91 11.07
CA SER A 516 -11.58 8.23 11.49
C SER A 516 -11.52 6.74 11.21
N ILE A 517 -12.26 5.97 12.01
CA ILE A 517 -12.43 4.52 11.81
C ILE A 517 -13.17 4.28 10.48
N GLY A 518 -14.18 5.10 10.17
CA GLY A 518 -14.93 5.06 8.93
C GLY A 518 -14.05 5.20 7.68
N GLY A 519 -13.20 6.24 7.62
CA GLY A 519 -12.33 6.47 6.47
C GLY A 519 -11.29 5.37 6.24
N ALA A 520 -10.77 4.76 7.32
CA ALA A 520 -9.85 3.63 7.20
C ALA A 520 -10.57 2.36 6.67
N LEU A 521 -11.81 2.11 7.09
CA LEU A 521 -12.62 1.02 6.55
C LEU A 521 -12.99 1.26 5.09
N LEU A 522 -13.42 2.46 4.72
CA LEU A 522 -13.78 2.83 3.35
C LEU A 522 -12.60 2.64 2.39
N ALA A 523 -11.40 3.11 2.77
CA ALA A 523 -10.20 2.92 1.97
C ALA A 523 -9.84 1.44 1.78
N SER A 524 -10.11 0.59 2.78
CA SER A 524 -9.99 -0.86 2.60
C SER A 524 -11.06 -1.46 1.69
N THR A 525 -12.28 -0.92 1.64
CA THR A 525 -13.32 -1.40 0.71
C THR A 525 -12.91 -1.08 -0.73
N ILE A 526 -12.57 0.19 -1.00
CA ILE A 526 -12.14 0.65 -2.33
C ILE A 526 -10.92 -0.14 -2.82
N LEU A 527 -9.86 -0.26 -2.01
CA LEU A 527 -8.65 -1.00 -2.41
C LEU A 527 -8.90 -2.49 -2.63
N LYS A 528 -9.89 -3.12 -1.97
CA LYS A 528 -10.28 -4.51 -2.27
C LYS A 528 -11.04 -4.61 -3.58
N ALA A 529 -12.04 -3.75 -3.80
CA ALA A 529 -12.79 -3.73 -5.06
C ALA A 529 -11.87 -3.49 -6.26
N LEU A 530 -10.92 -2.54 -6.15
CA LEU A 530 -9.88 -2.33 -7.17
C LEU A 530 -8.98 -3.56 -7.37
N SER A 531 -8.57 -4.25 -6.30
CA SER A 531 -7.79 -5.50 -6.42
C SER A 531 -8.57 -6.66 -7.06
N GLU A 532 -9.89 -6.74 -6.82
CA GLU A 532 -10.77 -7.75 -7.43
C GLU A 532 -11.06 -7.45 -8.92
N LEU A 533 -10.85 -6.20 -9.36
CA LEU A 533 -10.93 -5.76 -10.76
C LEU A 533 -9.60 -5.87 -11.52
N GLN A 534 -8.46 -5.56 -10.90
CA GLN A 534 -7.11 -5.58 -11.51
C GLN A 534 -6.54 -7.00 -11.68
N ARG A 535 -7.38 -8.01 -11.98
CA ARG A 535 -6.98 -9.42 -12.08
C ARG A 535 -6.06 -9.75 -13.26
N LEU A 536 -5.82 -8.80 -14.15
CA LEU A 536 -4.83 -8.91 -15.23
C LEU A 536 -3.39 -8.74 -14.73
N ASP A 537 -3.17 -7.96 -13.67
CA ASP A 537 -1.87 -7.84 -12.99
C ASP A 537 -1.95 -8.44 -11.57
N SER A 538 -1.38 -9.63 -11.44
CA SER A 538 -1.34 -10.38 -10.17
C SER A 538 -0.51 -9.67 -9.09
N GLN A 539 0.54 -8.92 -9.47
CA GLN A 539 1.39 -8.21 -8.52
C GLN A 539 0.69 -6.95 -8.00
N GLU A 540 0.17 -6.10 -8.88
CA GLU A 540 -0.56 -4.88 -8.46
C GLU A 540 -1.78 -5.23 -7.61
N SER A 541 -2.54 -6.26 -7.99
CA SER A 541 -3.68 -6.76 -7.20
C SER A 541 -3.25 -7.22 -5.80
N ALA A 542 -2.14 -7.96 -5.68
CA ALA A 542 -1.59 -8.38 -4.39
C ALA A 542 -1.10 -7.20 -3.53
N GLU A 543 -0.51 -6.17 -4.14
CA GLU A 543 -0.09 -4.94 -3.45
C GLU A 543 -1.31 -4.11 -2.98
N MET A 544 -2.34 -3.92 -3.82
CA MET A 544 -3.62 -3.29 -3.45
C MET A 544 -4.26 -4.01 -2.27
N HIS A 545 -4.35 -5.34 -2.32
CA HIS A 545 -4.92 -6.16 -1.25
C HIS A 545 -4.10 -6.09 0.05
N THR A 546 -2.78 -5.94 -0.04
CA THR A 546 -1.89 -5.74 1.11
C THR A 546 -2.07 -4.35 1.72
N HIS A 547 -2.17 -3.31 0.91
CA HIS A 547 -2.48 -1.95 1.36
C HIS A 547 -3.88 -1.86 2.00
N ALA A 548 -4.88 -2.57 1.48
CA ALA A 548 -6.19 -2.71 2.10
C ALA A 548 -6.10 -3.32 3.51
N LYS A 549 -5.38 -4.44 3.66
CA LYS A 549 -5.12 -5.07 4.98
C LYS A 549 -4.44 -4.09 5.96
N MET A 550 -3.52 -3.25 5.50
CA MET A 550 -2.91 -2.21 6.37
C MET A 550 -3.94 -1.18 6.85
N PHE A 551 -4.89 -0.76 6.02
CA PHE A 551 -5.98 0.13 6.44
C PHE A 551 -6.93 -0.56 7.43
N GLN A 552 -7.27 -1.84 7.23
CA GLN A 552 -8.06 -2.60 8.21
C GLN A 552 -7.36 -2.68 9.56
N LYS A 553 -6.05 -2.95 9.59
CA LYS A 553 -5.30 -2.96 10.84
C LYS A 553 -5.33 -1.60 11.54
N MET A 554 -5.14 -0.49 10.82
CA MET A 554 -5.24 0.84 11.43
C MET A 554 -6.63 1.15 12.01
N ALA A 555 -7.71 0.66 11.38
CA ALA A 555 -9.06 0.77 11.92
C ALA A 555 -9.27 -0.08 13.20
N ILE A 556 -8.68 -1.29 13.26
CA ILE A 556 -8.76 -2.19 14.43
C ILE A 556 -7.92 -1.65 15.59
N ASP A 557 -6.69 -1.23 15.34
CA ASP A 557 -5.79 -0.69 16.37
C ASP A 557 -6.38 0.59 17.00
N PHE A 558 -7.01 1.44 16.18
CA PHE A 558 -7.70 2.66 16.63
C PHE A 558 -9.00 2.33 17.40
N LEU A 559 -9.85 1.42 16.90
CA LEU A 559 -11.04 0.93 17.63
C LEU A 559 -10.67 0.39 19.01
N ASN A 560 -9.52 -0.30 19.12
CA ASN A 560 -9.04 -0.84 20.37
C ASN A 560 -8.69 0.25 21.40
N LEU A 561 -8.08 1.36 20.95
CA LEU A 561 -7.79 2.52 21.80
C LEU A 561 -9.07 3.14 22.35
N CYS A 562 -10.05 3.43 21.48
CA CYS A 562 -11.35 3.98 21.88
C CYS A 562 -12.10 3.06 22.86
N TYR A 563 -12.04 1.74 22.65
CA TYR A 563 -12.71 0.75 23.50
C TYR A 563 -12.08 0.58 24.89
N VAL A 564 -10.78 0.86 25.03
CA VAL A 564 -10.08 0.88 26.32
C VAL A 564 -10.45 2.15 27.12
N ASP A 565 -10.63 3.28 26.43
CA ASP A 565 -11.05 4.57 27.01
C ASP A 565 -12.52 4.56 27.47
N ASP A 566 -13.47 4.42 26.53
CA ASP A 566 -14.91 4.41 26.82
C ASP A 566 -15.65 3.41 25.93
N ARG A 567 -16.17 2.36 26.56
CA ARG A 567 -16.93 1.27 25.91
C ARG A 567 -18.30 1.73 25.40
N HIS A 568 -18.93 2.71 26.04
CA HIS A 568 -20.25 3.23 25.66
C HIS A 568 -20.15 4.26 24.54
N ARG A 569 -19.22 5.22 24.63
CA ARG A 569 -18.91 6.10 23.48
C ARG A 569 -18.44 5.28 22.28
N THR A 570 -17.66 4.22 22.48
CA THR A 570 -17.30 3.29 21.39
C THR A 570 -18.51 2.55 20.80
N SER A 571 -19.43 2.01 21.61
CA SER A 571 -20.60 1.31 21.06
C SER A 571 -21.54 2.25 20.30
N LEU A 572 -21.58 3.53 20.69
CA LEU A 572 -22.30 4.60 19.99
C LEU A 572 -21.58 5.09 18.71
N LEU A 573 -20.24 5.18 18.73
CA LEU A 573 -19.39 5.49 17.57
C LEU A 573 -19.57 4.48 16.44
N LEU A 574 -19.78 3.20 16.77
CA LEU A 574 -19.94 2.12 15.79
C LEU A 574 -21.29 2.13 15.06
N VAL A 575 -22.36 2.63 15.69
CA VAL A 575 -23.74 2.63 15.14
C VAL A 575 -24.21 3.99 14.59
N ARG A 576 -23.44 5.07 14.78
CA ARG A 576 -23.83 6.40 14.27
C ARG A 576 -23.88 6.41 12.74
N ASN A 577 -24.73 7.27 12.18
CA ASN A 577 -24.63 7.65 10.78
C ASN A 577 -23.34 8.47 10.55
N LEU A 578 -22.59 8.14 9.49
CA LEU A 578 -21.43 8.90 9.02
C LEU A 578 -21.82 9.68 7.76
N PRO A 579 -22.12 10.98 7.82
CA PRO A 579 -22.51 11.74 6.63
C PRO A 579 -21.37 11.83 5.61
N ASP A 580 -20.16 12.16 6.08
CA ASP A 580 -18.96 12.36 5.25
C ASP A 580 -18.57 11.08 4.50
N TRP A 581 -18.83 9.92 5.12
CA TRP A 581 -18.56 8.59 4.58
C TRP A 581 -19.83 7.94 4.01
N GLY A 582 -20.60 8.70 3.22
CA GLY A 582 -21.70 8.21 2.38
C GLY A 582 -22.90 7.64 3.14
N ASN A 583 -23.29 8.30 4.25
CA ASN A 583 -24.42 7.92 5.11
C ASN A 583 -24.41 6.44 5.56
N SER A 584 -23.23 5.89 5.81
CA SER A 584 -23.02 4.50 6.27
C SER A 584 -22.66 4.43 7.76
N THR A 585 -22.78 3.25 8.40
CA THR A 585 -22.22 3.04 9.76
C THR A 585 -20.83 2.40 9.69
N CYS A 586 -20.06 2.43 10.78
CA CYS A 586 -18.80 1.69 10.86
C CYS A 586 -19.00 0.17 10.71
N LEU A 587 -20.15 -0.38 11.13
CA LEU A 587 -20.47 -1.80 10.97
C LEU A 587 -20.74 -2.17 9.50
N ASP A 588 -21.49 -1.33 8.78
CA ASP A 588 -21.77 -1.54 7.36
C ASP A 588 -20.48 -1.42 6.53
N LEU A 589 -19.64 -0.42 6.79
CA LEU A 589 -18.34 -0.27 6.15
C LEU A 589 -17.39 -1.45 6.47
N ALA A 590 -17.40 -1.98 7.70
CA ALA A 590 -16.59 -3.15 8.06
C ALA A 590 -17.10 -4.44 7.39
N ALA A 591 -18.42 -4.57 7.19
CA ALA A 591 -19.03 -5.67 6.47
C ALA A 591 -18.72 -5.62 4.96
N ALA A 592 -18.87 -4.44 4.34
CA ALA A 592 -18.49 -4.19 2.93
C ALA A 592 -16.99 -4.43 2.69
N ALA A 593 -16.13 -3.97 3.61
CA ALA A 593 -14.70 -4.27 3.59
C ALA A 593 -14.37 -5.76 3.85
N ARG A 594 -15.37 -6.62 4.09
CA ARG A 594 -15.24 -8.05 4.47
C ARG A 594 -14.26 -8.24 5.64
N SER A 595 -14.23 -7.31 6.60
CA SER A 595 -13.23 -7.24 7.68
C SER A 595 -13.60 -8.11 8.88
N LYS A 596 -13.36 -9.41 8.73
CA LYS A 596 -13.67 -10.44 9.74
C LYS A 596 -13.01 -10.14 11.11
N GLN A 597 -11.77 -9.65 11.11
CA GLN A 597 -11.05 -9.29 12.35
C GLN A 597 -11.66 -8.07 13.07
N PHE A 598 -12.14 -7.06 12.34
CA PHE A 598 -12.82 -5.90 12.94
C PHE A 598 -14.14 -6.30 13.58
N ILE A 599 -14.96 -7.10 12.89
CA ILE A 599 -16.22 -7.63 13.44
C ILE A 599 -15.99 -8.59 14.61
N ALA A 600 -14.85 -9.29 14.66
CA ALA A 600 -14.46 -10.15 15.76
C ALA A 600 -13.89 -9.42 17.00
N HIS A 601 -13.65 -8.10 16.91
CA HIS A 601 -13.12 -7.29 18.01
C HIS A 601 -14.10 -7.21 19.19
N ALA A 602 -13.56 -7.07 20.41
CA ALA A 602 -14.33 -7.09 21.65
C ALA A 602 -15.39 -5.97 21.73
N ALA A 603 -15.13 -4.80 21.14
CA ALA A 603 -16.08 -3.70 21.06
C ALA A 603 -17.31 -4.08 20.24
N VAL A 604 -17.12 -4.57 19.01
CA VAL A 604 -18.20 -5.00 18.12
C VAL A 604 -18.96 -6.18 18.72
N GLN A 605 -18.26 -7.18 19.28
CA GLN A 605 -18.93 -8.34 19.89
C GLN A 605 -19.74 -7.99 21.14
N ASN A 606 -19.37 -6.93 21.89
CA ASN A 606 -20.16 -6.42 23.01
C ASN A 606 -21.33 -5.54 22.56
N LEU A 607 -21.17 -4.73 21.51
CA LEU A 607 -22.30 -4.06 20.85
C LEU A 607 -23.31 -5.08 20.30
N LEU A 608 -22.86 -6.20 19.72
CA LEU A 608 -23.74 -7.28 19.28
C LEU A 608 -24.38 -8.04 20.45
N ASN A 609 -23.76 -8.07 21.63
CA ASN A 609 -24.44 -8.53 22.86
C ASN A 609 -25.56 -7.55 23.29
N GLU A 610 -25.32 -6.24 23.17
CA GLU A 610 -26.32 -5.19 23.47
C GLU A 610 -27.51 -5.27 22.50
N LEU A 611 -27.27 -5.29 21.19
CA LEU A 611 -28.29 -5.36 20.15
C LEU A 611 -29.12 -6.66 20.24
N TRP A 612 -28.48 -7.80 20.51
CA TRP A 612 -29.17 -9.09 20.67
C TRP A 612 -30.10 -9.13 21.88
N MET A 613 -29.69 -8.52 23.00
CA MET A 613 -30.51 -8.40 24.22
C MET A 613 -31.55 -7.27 24.14
N GLY A 614 -31.45 -6.37 23.15
CA GLY A 614 -32.38 -5.26 22.95
C GLY A 614 -32.44 -4.32 24.15
N ARG A 615 -33.59 -4.30 24.85
CA ARG A 615 -33.82 -3.49 26.07
C ARG A 615 -33.74 -4.28 27.38
N LEU A 616 -33.44 -5.58 27.34
CA LEU A 616 -33.27 -6.40 28.54
C LEU A 616 -31.90 -6.16 29.19
N SER A 617 -31.82 -6.28 30.52
CA SER A 617 -30.55 -6.27 31.23
C SER A 617 -29.66 -7.46 30.85
N ARG A 618 -28.36 -7.18 30.65
CA ARG A 618 -27.31 -8.18 30.38
C ARG A 618 -27.13 -9.20 31.50
N ARG A 619 -27.64 -8.93 32.71
CA ARG A 619 -27.59 -9.84 33.88
C ARG A 619 -28.75 -10.85 33.91
N THR A 620 -29.67 -10.82 32.94
CA THR A 620 -30.80 -11.76 32.89
C THR A 620 -30.29 -13.16 32.53
N SER A 621 -30.49 -14.13 33.42
CA SER A 621 -30.04 -15.51 33.18
C SER A 621 -30.90 -16.21 32.12
N VAL A 622 -30.30 -17.18 31.42
CA VAL A 622 -30.99 -17.95 30.36
C VAL A 622 -32.23 -18.68 30.90
N PHE A 623 -32.18 -19.17 32.15
CA PHE A 623 -33.33 -19.77 32.84
C PHE A 623 -34.47 -18.77 33.09
N LYS A 624 -34.17 -17.52 33.47
CA LYS A 624 -35.19 -16.46 33.60
C LYS A 624 -35.87 -16.16 32.26
N ILE A 625 -35.10 -16.13 31.17
CA ILE A 625 -35.64 -15.94 29.81
C ILE A 625 -36.62 -17.08 29.47
N TRP A 626 -36.22 -18.35 29.65
CA TRP A 626 -37.09 -19.50 29.39
C TRP A 626 -38.38 -19.50 30.22
N SER A 627 -38.28 -19.30 31.53
CA SER A 627 -39.46 -19.21 32.41
C SER A 627 -40.42 -18.08 32.01
N CYS A 628 -39.91 -16.95 31.53
CA CYS A 628 -40.75 -15.84 31.04
C CYS A 628 -41.36 -16.08 29.65
N ILE A 629 -40.78 -16.95 28.83
CA ILE A 629 -41.39 -17.40 27.55
C ILE A 629 -42.56 -18.36 27.84
N CYS A 630 -42.37 -19.32 28.75
CA CYS A 630 -43.43 -20.24 29.17
C CYS A 630 -44.54 -19.55 29.97
N PHE A 631 -44.19 -18.54 30.79
CA PHE A 631 -45.13 -17.80 31.63
C PHE A 631 -45.00 -16.28 31.41
N PRO A 632 -45.63 -15.70 30.37
CA PRO A 632 -45.54 -14.27 30.05
C PRO A 632 -45.96 -13.32 31.18
N ILE A 633 -46.78 -13.81 32.14
CA ILE A 633 -47.20 -13.09 33.34
C ILE A 633 -46.01 -12.79 34.28
N ALA A 634 -44.93 -13.58 34.22
CA ALA A 634 -43.73 -13.37 35.03
C ALA A 634 -42.82 -12.22 34.52
N VAL A 635 -42.91 -11.85 33.24
CA VAL A 635 -42.09 -10.81 32.58
C VAL A 635 -41.93 -9.51 33.40
N PRO A 636 -43.00 -8.83 33.87
CA PRO A 636 -42.88 -7.55 34.57
C PRO A 636 -42.20 -7.61 35.95
N PHE A 637 -42.03 -8.81 36.52
CA PHE A 637 -41.45 -9.06 37.85
C PHE A 637 -40.06 -9.69 37.78
N ALA A 638 -39.84 -10.65 36.86
CA ALA A 638 -38.60 -11.42 36.78
C ALA A 638 -37.48 -10.73 35.99
N ILE A 639 -37.83 -9.79 35.10
CA ILE A 639 -36.92 -9.15 34.14
C ILE A 639 -36.69 -7.68 34.46
N THR A 640 -35.43 -7.32 34.67
CA THR A 640 -34.98 -5.92 34.73
C THR A 640 -34.75 -5.39 33.32
N PHE A 641 -35.47 -4.33 32.95
CA PHE A 641 -35.29 -3.58 31.70
C PHE A 641 -34.31 -2.43 31.91
N MET A 642 -33.56 -2.06 30.86
CA MET A 642 -32.66 -0.91 30.90
C MET A 642 -33.45 0.40 30.78
N SER A 643 -33.07 1.42 31.55
CA SER A 643 -33.68 2.76 31.47
C SER A 643 -33.50 3.38 30.07
N LYS A 644 -34.29 4.41 29.75
CA LYS A 644 -34.17 5.14 28.48
C LYS A 644 -32.88 5.96 28.43
N ASP A 645 -32.48 6.51 29.58
CA ASP A 645 -31.26 7.28 29.82
C ASP A 645 -30.68 6.87 31.18
N ASP A 646 -29.37 6.60 31.24
CA ASP A 646 -28.61 6.29 32.47
C ASP A 646 -27.12 6.70 32.30
N PRO A 647 -26.79 8.00 32.12
CA PRO A 647 -25.42 8.46 31.92
C PRO A 647 -24.59 8.54 33.22
N THR A 648 -25.20 8.34 34.39
CA THR A 648 -24.63 8.69 35.71
C THR A 648 -23.82 7.56 36.37
N VAL A 649 -23.94 6.31 35.91
CA VAL A 649 -23.28 5.15 36.53
C VAL A 649 -21.74 5.21 36.50
N PRO A 650 -21.07 5.72 35.44
CA PRO A 650 -19.62 5.92 35.46
C PRO A 650 -19.19 7.03 36.45
N ALA A 651 -19.88 8.18 36.39
CA ALA A 651 -19.59 9.32 37.25
C ALA A 651 -19.78 8.99 38.74
N LYS A 652 -20.86 8.29 39.10
CA LYS A 652 -21.08 7.83 40.47
C LYS A 652 -19.96 6.91 40.95
N LYS A 653 -19.44 6.01 40.11
CA LYS A 653 -18.30 5.15 40.47
C LYS A 653 -16.97 5.87 40.59
N MET A 654 -16.71 6.88 39.75
CA MET A 654 -15.51 7.71 39.91
C MET A 654 -15.57 8.52 41.21
N LEU A 655 -16.75 9.06 41.55
CA LEU A 655 -16.97 9.79 42.80
C LEU A 655 -16.85 8.87 44.03
N GLU A 656 -17.45 7.67 43.98
CA GLU A 656 -17.31 6.64 45.03
C GLU A 656 -15.84 6.21 45.23
N HIS A 657 -15.02 6.13 44.18
CA HIS A 657 -13.60 5.79 44.30
C HIS A 657 -12.76 6.96 44.82
N GLN A 658 -13.00 8.19 44.36
CA GLN A 658 -12.30 9.38 44.86
C GLN A 658 -12.65 9.71 46.31
N LEU A 659 -13.85 9.36 46.77
CA LEU A 659 -14.24 9.45 48.19
C LEU A 659 -13.66 8.31 49.04
N SER A 660 -13.17 7.21 48.44
CA SER A 660 -12.64 6.05 49.17
C SER A 660 -11.13 6.11 49.46
N ASP A 661 -10.38 6.93 48.72
CA ASP A 661 -8.93 7.14 48.92
C ASP A 661 -8.64 8.38 49.79
N GLY A 662 -9.68 9.07 50.28
CA GLY A 662 -9.58 10.44 50.81
C GLY A 662 -9.63 10.63 52.33
N ASP A 663 -9.97 9.62 53.13
CA ASP A 663 -10.14 9.77 54.58
C ASP A 663 -9.53 8.60 55.39
N ALA A 664 -8.34 8.87 55.94
CA ALA A 664 -7.67 8.06 56.94
C ALA A 664 -6.99 8.99 57.96
N GLY A 665 -7.74 9.92 58.54
CA GLY A 665 -7.22 11.01 59.37
C GLY A 665 -8.15 11.43 60.50
N ASN A 666 -8.28 10.57 61.52
CA ASN A 666 -8.98 10.76 62.80
C ASN A 666 -9.46 12.18 63.16
N ASN A 667 -10.73 12.31 63.54
CA ASN A 667 -11.12 13.18 64.65
C ASN A 667 -12.30 12.58 65.42
N GLU A 668 -12.15 12.46 66.74
CA GLU A 668 -13.23 12.12 67.65
C GLU A 668 -14.02 13.40 68.00
N SER A 669 -15.35 13.35 67.92
CA SER A 669 -16.25 13.50 69.08
C SER A 669 -17.69 13.95 68.73
N ARG A 670 -18.65 13.28 69.37
CA ARG A 670 -20.03 13.68 69.73
C ARG A 670 -20.96 14.26 68.65
N GLU A 671 -22.02 13.55 68.25
CA GLU A 671 -23.26 13.22 69.01
C GLU A 671 -24.25 14.39 69.10
N ASP A 672 -25.25 14.35 68.21
CA ASP A 672 -26.70 14.48 68.43
C ASP A 672 -27.29 15.51 69.43
N ILE A 673 -28.37 16.19 69.01
CA ILE A 673 -29.76 15.80 69.36
C ILE A 673 -30.82 16.67 68.65
N SER A 674 -31.93 16.03 68.26
CA SER A 674 -33.28 16.60 67.98
C SER A 674 -33.60 17.34 66.66
N SER A 675 -34.90 17.36 66.40
CA SER A 675 -35.69 18.00 65.31
C SER A 675 -37.05 18.41 65.94
N PRO A 676 -38.14 18.82 65.23
CA PRO A 676 -38.34 19.25 63.84
C PRO A 676 -39.23 20.54 63.71
N LEU A 677 -39.76 20.82 62.49
CA LEU A 677 -41.21 21.10 62.18
C LEU A 677 -41.56 22.41 61.40
N LYS A 678 -42.54 22.31 60.46
CA LYS A 678 -43.27 23.36 59.67
C LYS A 678 -42.46 24.06 58.54
N SER A 679 -43.02 24.85 57.58
CA SER A 679 -44.25 24.81 56.70
C SER A 679 -44.37 26.14 55.91
N SER A 680 -44.96 26.35 54.71
CA SER A 680 -45.20 25.59 53.44
C SER A 680 -45.94 26.52 52.42
N LYS A 681 -46.14 26.13 51.13
CA LYS A 681 -46.91 26.81 50.02
C LYS A 681 -46.23 28.09 49.41
N THR A 682 -46.47 28.60 48.18
CA THR A 682 -47.27 28.20 46.97
C THR A 682 -46.85 28.95 45.66
N THR A 683 -47.30 28.44 44.48
CA THR A 683 -47.67 29.14 43.20
C THR A 683 -46.70 29.96 42.30
N LYS A 684 -46.41 29.37 41.12
CA LYS A 684 -46.78 29.81 39.73
C LYS A 684 -46.17 31.04 38.98
N ASP A 685 -45.93 30.76 37.68
CA ASP A 685 -46.17 31.54 36.44
C ASP A 685 -45.14 32.56 35.84
N ILE A 686 -44.75 32.29 34.57
CA ILE A 686 -44.50 33.19 33.40
C ILE A 686 -43.10 33.83 33.07
N HIS A 687 -42.69 33.59 31.81
CA HIS A 687 -41.76 34.26 30.85
C HIS A 687 -40.29 34.71 31.09
N GLN A 688 -39.43 34.23 30.16
CA GLN A 688 -38.36 34.89 29.38
C GLN A 688 -37.21 35.69 30.04
N THR A 689 -35.98 35.14 29.90
CA THR A 689 -34.66 35.82 29.75
C THR A 689 -34.19 36.78 30.86
N PRO A 690 -32.90 36.70 31.30
CA PRO A 690 -31.87 37.51 30.65
C PRO A 690 -30.49 36.76 30.55
N PRO A 691 -29.26 37.27 30.87
CA PRO A 691 -28.09 36.99 30.02
C PRO A 691 -26.88 36.36 30.78
N VAL A 692 -25.67 36.85 30.51
CA VAL A 692 -24.36 36.24 30.83
C VAL A 692 -23.80 36.71 32.19
N GLU A 693 -22.79 35.96 32.65
CA GLU A 693 -21.71 36.30 33.61
C GLU A 693 -21.87 35.94 35.11
N GLU A 694 -21.11 34.89 35.46
CA GLU A 694 -20.27 34.65 36.65
C GLU A 694 -20.58 35.31 38.01
N THR A 695 -20.71 34.48 39.04
CA THR A 695 -19.84 34.54 40.23
C THR A 695 -19.85 33.20 40.98
N ASP A 696 -18.75 32.86 41.67
CA ASP A 696 -18.69 31.72 42.59
C ASP A 696 -19.55 31.97 43.84
N ASP A 697 -20.18 30.90 44.37
CA ASP A 697 -20.20 30.73 45.83
C ASP A 697 -20.37 29.25 46.25
N CYS A 698 -19.83 28.89 47.42
CA CYS A 698 -19.67 27.51 47.85
C CYS A 698 -20.81 27.04 48.78
N MET A 699 -21.72 26.20 48.29
CA MET A 699 -22.74 25.55 49.14
C MET A 699 -22.76 24.02 49.07
N SER A 700 -22.05 23.43 50.03
CA SER A 700 -22.39 22.18 50.75
C SER A 700 -22.94 20.99 49.95
N VAL A 701 -22.03 20.05 49.63
CA VAL A 701 -22.34 18.69 49.15
C VAL A 701 -23.15 17.85 50.17
N LYS A 702 -23.25 18.30 51.43
CA LYS A 702 -23.69 17.48 52.59
C LYS A 702 -25.19 17.11 52.57
N THR A 703 -26.03 17.82 51.82
CA THR A 703 -27.50 17.60 51.79
C THR A 703 -27.93 16.44 50.89
N TYR A 704 -27.08 15.96 49.96
CA TYR A 704 -27.46 14.88 49.03
C TYR A 704 -27.27 13.47 49.57
N MET A 705 -26.44 13.27 50.61
CA MET A 705 -26.09 11.92 51.10
C MET A 705 -27.23 11.22 51.86
N THR A 706 -28.00 11.93 52.70
CA THR A 706 -29.06 11.34 53.53
C THR A 706 -30.33 10.95 52.77
N HIS A 707 -30.49 11.36 51.51
CA HIS A 707 -31.55 10.85 50.62
C HIS A 707 -31.07 9.77 49.64
N ALA A 708 -29.78 9.46 49.58
CA ALA A 708 -29.22 8.48 48.65
C ALA A 708 -29.39 7.03 49.11
N THR A 709 -29.43 6.77 50.42
CA THR A 709 -29.46 5.41 51.00
C THR A 709 -30.85 4.79 51.09
N HIS A 710 -31.94 5.57 50.99
CA HIS A 710 -33.32 5.08 51.11
C HIS A 710 -34.16 5.20 49.82
N ARG A 711 -33.52 5.30 48.64
CA ARG A 711 -34.22 5.42 47.35
C ARG A 711 -33.95 4.28 46.35
N GLN A 712 -33.56 3.11 46.85
CA GLN A 712 -33.34 1.91 46.04
C GLN A 712 -34.64 1.20 45.60
N HIS A 713 -35.79 1.64 46.10
CA HIS A 713 -37.12 1.28 45.57
C HIS A 713 -37.85 2.52 45.03
N HIS A 714 -37.88 2.65 43.70
CA HIS A 714 -38.96 3.35 43.02
C HIS A 714 -39.24 2.69 41.67
N ASN A 715 -40.51 2.42 41.38
CA ASN A 715 -40.91 1.76 40.13
C ASN A 715 -40.63 2.66 38.92
N ASN A 716 -39.92 2.14 37.93
CA ASN A 716 -39.94 2.71 36.58
C ASN A 716 -41.35 2.49 36.00
N GLY A 717 -42.08 3.58 35.73
CA GLY A 717 -43.52 3.63 35.45
C GLY A 717 -43.99 3.04 34.12
N TYR A 718 -43.36 1.98 33.62
CA TYR A 718 -43.79 1.26 32.44
C TYR A 718 -44.95 0.32 32.77
N SER A 719 -46.10 0.55 32.11
CA SER A 719 -47.25 -0.36 32.13
C SER A 719 -46.83 -1.80 31.79
N TRP A 720 -47.50 -2.80 32.38
CA TRP A 720 -47.23 -4.22 32.15
C TRP A 720 -47.23 -4.56 30.66
N TRP A 721 -48.21 -4.07 29.90
CA TRP A 721 -48.29 -4.25 28.45
C TRP A 721 -47.08 -3.66 27.70
N TYR A 722 -46.51 -2.55 28.18
CA TYR A 722 -45.29 -1.97 27.60
C TYR A 722 -44.04 -2.79 27.94
N LYS A 723 -43.92 -3.29 29.18
CA LYS A 723 -42.86 -4.24 29.57
C LYS A 723 -42.93 -5.53 28.74
N LEU A 724 -44.13 -6.07 28.53
CA LEU A 724 -44.37 -7.26 27.73
C LEU A 724 -44.03 -7.01 26.25
N LYS A 725 -44.41 -5.86 25.69
CA LYS A 725 -43.99 -5.45 24.34
C LYS A 725 -42.46 -5.40 24.22
N LEU A 726 -41.77 -4.70 25.13
CA LEU A 726 -40.30 -4.59 25.13
C LEU A 726 -39.58 -5.94 25.32
N PHE A 727 -40.25 -6.95 25.87
CA PHE A 727 -39.74 -8.31 25.94
C PHE A 727 -39.80 -9.02 24.57
N HIS A 728 -40.96 -9.00 23.91
CA HIS A 728 -41.11 -9.62 22.58
C HIS A 728 -40.40 -8.83 21.45
N GLU A 729 -40.15 -7.53 21.63
CA GLU A 729 -39.38 -6.67 20.71
C GLU A 729 -37.86 -6.97 20.72
N ALA A 730 -37.37 -7.86 21.60
CA ALA A 730 -35.95 -8.19 21.70
C ALA A 730 -35.55 -9.42 20.83
N PRO A 731 -34.50 -9.32 19.97
CA PRO A 731 -34.12 -10.39 19.05
C PRO A 731 -33.85 -11.75 19.71
N VAL A 732 -33.24 -11.77 20.90
CA VAL A 732 -33.01 -12.99 21.69
C VAL A 732 -34.30 -13.74 22.03
N ILE A 733 -35.44 -13.05 22.17
CA ILE A 733 -36.74 -13.66 22.46
C ILE A 733 -37.37 -14.17 21.16
N SER A 734 -37.36 -13.38 20.09
CA SER A 734 -37.82 -13.79 18.76
C SER A 734 -37.09 -15.06 18.28
N PHE A 735 -35.77 -15.13 18.45
CA PHE A 735 -34.96 -16.33 18.16
C PHE A 735 -35.40 -17.56 18.98
N ARG A 736 -35.68 -17.40 20.27
CA ARG A 736 -36.11 -18.52 21.12
C ARG A 736 -37.51 -19.01 20.78
N ILE A 737 -38.44 -18.11 20.48
CA ILE A 737 -39.80 -18.49 20.04
C ILE A 737 -39.73 -19.16 18.65
N ASN A 738 -38.90 -18.66 17.73
CA ASN A 738 -38.68 -19.29 16.43
C ASN A 738 -38.09 -20.71 16.55
N MET A 739 -37.14 -20.91 17.47
CA MET A 739 -36.60 -22.24 17.77
C MET A 739 -37.68 -23.21 18.29
N ILE A 740 -38.55 -22.77 19.21
CA ILE A 740 -39.67 -23.60 19.68
C ILE A 740 -40.63 -23.93 18.53
N ALA A 741 -40.99 -22.93 17.72
CA ALA A 741 -41.89 -23.09 16.59
C ALA A 741 -41.33 -24.07 15.54
N HIS A 742 -40.02 -24.06 15.26
CA HIS A 742 -39.38 -25.04 14.36
C HIS A 742 -39.47 -26.48 14.90
N PHE A 743 -39.28 -26.69 16.20
CA PHE A 743 -39.46 -28.02 16.81
C PHE A 743 -40.93 -28.49 16.78
N VAL A 744 -41.90 -27.59 16.98
CA VAL A 744 -43.33 -27.90 16.85
C VAL A 744 -43.70 -28.23 15.41
N PHE A 745 -43.20 -27.48 14.44
CA PHE A 745 -43.36 -27.74 13.01
C PHE A 745 -42.80 -29.12 12.61
N LEU A 746 -41.58 -29.46 13.04
CA LEU A 746 -40.99 -30.78 12.77
C LEU A 746 -41.76 -31.92 13.42
N GLY A 747 -42.24 -31.74 14.65
CA GLY A 747 -43.09 -32.72 15.34
C GLY A 747 -44.41 -32.94 14.59
N LEU A 748 -45.06 -31.86 14.13
CA LEU A 748 -46.29 -31.91 13.34
C LEU A 748 -46.06 -32.62 11.99
N PHE A 749 -45.01 -32.26 11.25
CA PHE A 749 -44.71 -32.86 9.94
C PHE A 749 -44.36 -34.36 10.08
N SER A 750 -43.55 -34.71 11.08
CA SER A 750 -43.23 -36.11 11.40
C SER A 750 -44.48 -36.92 11.78
N TYR A 751 -45.39 -36.35 12.59
CA TYR A 751 -46.66 -36.98 12.96
C TYR A 751 -47.56 -37.23 11.74
N ILE A 752 -47.68 -36.26 10.83
CA ILE A 752 -48.50 -36.39 9.62
C ILE A 752 -47.96 -37.53 8.74
N LEU A 753 -46.66 -37.54 8.45
CA LEU A 753 -46.04 -38.56 7.59
C LEU A 753 -46.07 -39.97 8.19
N LEU A 754 -45.87 -40.10 9.51
CA LEU A 754 -45.84 -41.41 10.18
C LEU A 754 -47.22 -41.97 10.52
N SER A 755 -48.22 -41.12 10.80
CA SER A 755 -49.49 -41.54 11.41
C SER A 755 -50.75 -41.21 10.60
N ASN A 756 -50.75 -40.23 9.70
CA ASN A 756 -51.99 -39.69 9.14
C ASN A 756 -51.86 -39.19 7.68
N PHE A 757 -51.07 -39.90 6.86
CA PHE A 757 -50.92 -39.65 5.43
C PHE A 757 -51.88 -40.55 4.64
N THR A 758 -53.14 -40.12 4.52
CA THR A 758 -54.24 -40.84 3.81
C THR A 758 -54.73 -40.03 2.61
N GLU A 759 -55.51 -40.64 1.70
CA GLU A 759 -56.04 -39.94 0.50
C GLU A 759 -56.73 -38.61 0.82
N LYS A 760 -57.53 -38.56 1.89
CA LYS A 760 -58.25 -37.36 2.32
C LYS A 760 -57.30 -36.43 3.08
N ILE A 761 -57.37 -35.13 2.76
CA ILE A 761 -56.53 -34.11 3.40
C ILE A 761 -56.95 -33.93 4.86
N SER A 762 -56.00 -34.07 5.78
CA SER A 762 -56.23 -33.93 7.23
C SER A 762 -56.23 -32.46 7.67
N VAL A 763 -56.93 -32.11 8.75
CA VAL A 763 -56.89 -30.74 9.32
C VAL A 763 -55.45 -30.36 9.72
N TYR A 764 -54.68 -31.32 10.23
CA TYR A 764 -53.26 -31.14 10.54
C TYR A 764 -52.41 -30.89 9.30
N GLU A 765 -52.76 -31.51 8.17
CA GLU A 765 -52.10 -31.34 6.87
C GLU A 765 -52.39 -29.95 6.28
N MET A 766 -53.62 -29.44 6.41
CA MET A 766 -53.93 -28.05 6.06
C MET A 766 -53.15 -27.04 6.91
N VAL A 767 -52.97 -27.30 8.21
CA VAL A 767 -52.11 -26.48 9.09
C VAL A 767 -50.66 -26.53 8.65
N LEU A 768 -50.13 -27.70 8.28
CA LEU A 768 -48.77 -27.85 7.75
C LEU A 768 -48.57 -27.06 6.44
N ILE A 769 -49.47 -27.20 5.47
CA ILE A 769 -49.42 -26.48 4.19
C ILE A 769 -49.47 -24.96 4.43
N GLY A 770 -50.37 -24.49 5.31
CA GLY A 770 -50.43 -23.09 5.72
C GLY A 770 -49.14 -22.60 6.38
N TRP A 771 -48.51 -23.44 7.21
CA TRP A 771 -47.23 -23.12 7.86
C TRP A 771 -46.09 -22.97 6.84
N VAL A 772 -45.93 -23.91 5.91
CA VAL A 772 -44.91 -23.83 4.85
C VAL A 772 -45.17 -22.63 3.93
N PHE A 773 -46.43 -22.31 3.63
CA PHE A 773 -46.76 -21.07 2.93
C PHE A 773 -46.29 -19.82 3.68
N THR A 774 -46.38 -19.78 5.02
CA THR A 774 -45.84 -18.64 5.79
C THR A 774 -44.30 -18.56 5.74
N LEU A 775 -43.60 -19.70 5.70
CA LEU A 775 -42.15 -19.75 5.49
C LEU A 775 -41.77 -19.20 4.11
N PHE A 776 -42.48 -19.62 3.06
CA PHE A 776 -42.32 -19.06 1.71
C PHE A 776 -42.52 -17.54 1.68
N THR A 777 -43.55 -17.00 2.34
CA THR A 777 -43.75 -15.53 2.39
C THR A 777 -42.63 -14.79 3.13
N GLU A 778 -41.99 -15.41 4.12
CA GLU A 778 -40.88 -14.81 4.87
C GLU A 778 -39.55 -14.85 4.10
N GLU A 779 -39.32 -15.87 3.25
CA GLU A 779 -38.20 -15.88 2.30
C GLU A 779 -38.39 -14.86 1.16
N VAL A 780 -39.61 -14.75 0.62
CA VAL A 780 -39.97 -13.69 -0.34
C VAL A 780 -39.75 -12.30 0.29
N ARG A 781 -40.10 -12.11 1.57
CA ARG A 781 -39.84 -10.84 2.28
C ARG A 781 -38.34 -10.54 2.42
N GLN A 782 -37.50 -11.56 2.65
CA GLN A 782 -36.04 -11.39 2.74
C GLN A 782 -35.46 -10.92 1.40
N ILE A 783 -35.83 -11.55 0.28
CA ILE A 783 -35.41 -11.13 -1.07
C ILE A 783 -35.84 -9.67 -1.37
N PHE A 784 -37.02 -9.25 -0.92
CA PHE A 784 -37.46 -7.84 -1.05
C PHE A 784 -36.79 -6.86 -0.08
N GLN A 785 -36.16 -7.32 0.99
CA GLN A 785 -35.48 -6.47 1.98
C GLN A 785 -34.04 -6.10 1.58
N GLU A 786 -33.45 -6.78 0.60
CA GLU A 786 -32.10 -6.46 0.13
C GLU A 786 -31.98 -5.10 -0.58
N ASP A 787 -30.84 -4.44 -0.38
CA ASP A 787 -30.61 -3.03 -0.72
C ASP A 787 -30.36 -2.76 -2.23
N TYR A 788 -30.22 -3.79 -3.07
CA TYR A 788 -29.96 -3.65 -4.52
C TYR A 788 -31.15 -3.07 -5.31
N HIS A 789 -30.90 -2.28 -6.37
CA HIS A 789 -31.99 -1.71 -7.18
C HIS A 789 -32.77 -2.74 -8.03
N THR A 790 -32.11 -3.78 -8.56
CA THR A 790 -32.73 -4.73 -9.51
C THR A 790 -33.07 -6.07 -8.86
N LEU A 791 -34.29 -6.58 -9.07
CA LEU A 791 -34.77 -7.85 -8.49
C LEU A 791 -33.85 -9.04 -8.77
N TYR A 792 -33.28 -9.13 -9.98
CA TYR A 792 -32.33 -10.19 -10.35
C TYR A 792 -31.09 -10.22 -9.44
N HIS A 793 -30.50 -9.05 -9.14
CA HIS A 793 -29.33 -8.97 -8.27
C HIS A 793 -29.66 -9.25 -6.80
N ARG A 794 -30.88 -8.97 -6.33
CA ARG A 794 -31.35 -9.40 -5.01
C ARG A 794 -31.49 -10.91 -4.92
N PHE A 795 -32.03 -11.54 -5.96
CA PHE A 795 -32.20 -12.99 -5.97
C PHE A 795 -30.86 -13.73 -6.08
N ASP A 796 -29.93 -13.25 -6.91
CA ASP A 796 -28.55 -13.75 -6.97
C ASP A 796 -27.83 -13.60 -5.62
N ALA A 797 -27.84 -12.42 -5.01
CA ALA A 797 -27.20 -12.19 -3.72
C ALA A 797 -27.82 -13.02 -2.58
N TRP A 798 -29.15 -13.19 -2.56
CA TRP A 798 -29.84 -14.10 -1.64
C TRP A 798 -29.45 -15.56 -1.86
N LEU A 799 -29.30 -16.02 -3.11
CA LEU A 799 -28.85 -17.38 -3.46
C LEU A 799 -27.41 -17.68 -2.99
N TRP A 800 -26.53 -16.68 -2.87
CA TRP A 800 -25.18 -16.89 -2.32
C TRP A 800 -25.17 -17.17 -0.80
N GLY A 801 -26.32 -17.15 -0.13
CA GLY A 801 -26.47 -17.60 1.25
C GLY A 801 -26.52 -19.13 1.38
N TYR A 802 -25.50 -19.74 1.98
CA TYR A 802 -25.42 -21.20 2.23
C TYR A 802 -26.71 -21.82 2.80
N TRP A 803 -27.38 -21.10 3.70
CA TRP A 803 -28.62 -21.54 4.35
C TRP A 803 -29.85 -21.35 3.46
N ASN A 804 -29.86 -20.32 2.63
CA ASN A 804 -30.96 -19.94 1.74
C ASN A 804 -31.11 -20.97 0.60
N CYS A 805 -30.00 -21.55 0.12
CA CYS A 805 -30.03 -22.71 -0.79
C CYS A 805 -30.77 -23.92 -0.21
N VAL A 806 -30.60 -24.17 1.10
CA VAL A 806 -31.28 -25.29 1.79
C VAL A 806 -32.76 -24.99 1.97
N ASP A 807 -33.11 -23.73 2.27
CA ASP A 807 -34.51 -23.28 2.33
C ASP A 807 -35.20 -23.42 0.97
N LEU A 808 -34.57 -22.92 -0.10
CA LEU A 808 -35.08 -23.06 -1.47
C LEU A 808 -35.28 -24.53 -1.86
N LEU A 809 -34.31 -25.40 -1.54
CA LEU A 809 -34.42 -26.83 -1.79
C LEU A 809 -35.63 -27.43 -1.09
N SER A 810 -35.83 -27.13 0.20
CA SER A 810 -37.00 -27.62 0.95
C SER A 810 -38.33 -27.07 0.42
N LEU A 811 -38.40 -25.79 0.08
CA LEU A 811 -39.62 -25.19 -0.47
C LEU A 811 -39.98 -25.75 -1.85
N VAL A 812 -38.99 -26.07 -2.69
CA VAL A 812 -39.20 -26.74 -3.99
C VAL A 812 -39.59 -28.22 -3.80
N MET A 813 -38.92 -28.95 -2.91
CA MET A 813 -39.24 -30.35 -2.60
C MET A 813 -40.66 -30.50 -2.02
N PHE A 814 -41.04 -29.64 -1.06
CA PHE A 814 -42.38 -29.59 -0.51
C PHE A 814 -43.43 -29.25 -1.59
N ALA A 815 -43.15 -28.30 -2.48
CA ALA A 815 -44.06 -27.94 -3.57
C ALA A 815 -44.25 -29.09 -4.58
N VAL A 816 -43.20 -29.84 -4.92
CA VAL A 816 -43.29 -31.04 -5.76
C VAL A 816 -44.06 -32.16 -5.05
N GLY A 817 -43.76 -32.42 -3.78
CA GLY A 817 -44.48 -33.40 -2.96
C GLY A 817 -45.97 -33.08 -2.84
N LEU A 818 -46.31 -31.81 -2.61
CA LEU A 818 -47.69 -31.33 -2.58
C LEU A 818 -48.38 -31.38 -3.97
N GLY A 819 -47.65 -31.18 -5.05
CA GLY A 819 -48.17 -31.38 -6.42
C GLY A 819 -48.54 -32.84 -6.68
N LEU A 820 -47.63 -33.77 -6.35
CA LEU A 820 -47.87 -35.22 -6.49
C LEU A 820 -48.96 -35.74 -5.54
N ARG A 821 -49.17 -35.09 -4.39
CA ARG A 821 -50.18 -35.42 -3.38
C ARG A 821 -51.62 -35.28 -3.87
N PHE A 822 -51.89 -34.42 -4.85
CA PHE A 822 -53.23 -34.21 -5.41
C PHE A 822 -53.66 -35.26 -6.44
N HIS A 823 -52.73 -36.07 -6.98
CA HIS A 823 -53.04 -37.09 -7.99
C HIS A 823 -52.98 -38.49 -7.33
N PRO A 824 -54.09 -39.26 -7.28
CA PRO A 824 -54.16 -40.46 -6.44
C PRO A 824 -53.13 -41.55 -6.80
N VAL A 825 -52.76 -41.67 -8.07
CA VAL A 825 -51.77 -42.66 -8.55
C VAL A 825 -50.35 -42.37 -8.04
N THR A 826 -50.04 -41.12 -7.67
CA THR A 826 -48.70 -40.71 -7.21
C THR A 826 -48.60 -40.51 -5.69
N LEU A 827 -49.57 -41.01 -4.91
CA LEU A 827 -49.60 -40.79 -3.46
C LEU A 827 -48.38 -41.36 -2.73
N ASP A 828 -47.89 -42.55 -3.09
CA ASP A 828 -46.68 -43.11 -2.48
C ASP A 828 -45.41 -42.36 -2.90
N ALA A 829 -45.34 -41.90 -4.16
CA ALA A 829 -44.25 -41.03 -4.61
C ALA A 829 -44.26 -39.68 -3.85
N ALA A 830 -45.45 -39.11 -3.59
CA ALA A 830 -45.60 -37.92 -2.76
C ALA A 830 -45.14 -38.16 -1.32
N ARG A 831 -45.47 -39.32 -0.73
CA ARG A 831 -44.99 -39.71 0.61
C ARG A 831 -43.46 -39.80 0.64
N ILE A 832 -42.83 -40.40 -0.36
CA ILE A 832 -41.37 -40.53 -0.46
C ILE A 832 -40.71 -39.14 -0.60
N VAL A 833 -41.21 -38.28 -1.50
CA VAL A 833 -40.69 -36.92 -1.69
C VAL A 833 -40.81 -36.08 -0.41
N LEU A 834 -41.95 -36.13 0.27
CA LEU A 834 -42.16 -35.40 1.53
C LEU A 834 -41.36 -36.00 2.71
N ALA A 835 -41.07 -37.31 2.71
CA ALA A 835 -40.18 -37.92 3.69
C ALA A 835 -38.72 -37.51 3.49
N LEU A 836 -38.25 -37.38 2.24
CA LEU A 836 -36.92 -36.81 1.94
C LEU A 836 -36.85 -35.32 2.29
N ASP A 837 -37.91 -34.57 2.01
CA ASP A 837 -38.03 -33.15 2.37
C ASP A 837 -37.99 -32.92 3.91
N LEU A 838 -38.65 -33.78 4.68
CA LEU A 838 -38.57 -33.78 6.15
C LEU A 838 -37.11 -33.89 6.64
N ILE A 839 -36.24 -34.66 5.96
CA ILE A 839 -34.80 -34.74 6.29
C ILE A 839 -34.13 -33.37 6.09
N VAL A 840 -34.47 -32.64 5.01
CA VAL A 840 -33.94 -31.28 4.76
C VAL A 840 -34.38 -30.31 5.86
N PHE A 841 -35.66 -30.38 6.29
CA PHE A 841 -36.16 -29.60 7.41
C PHE A 841 -35.56 -29.99 8.78
N TYR A 842 -35.12 -31.24 8.97
CA TYR A 842 -34.32 -31.64 10.13
C TYR A 842 -32.88 -31.09 10.08
N LEU A 843 -32.22 -31.14 8.91
CA LEU A 843 -30.89 -30.53 8.71
C LEU A 843 -30.92 -29.01 8.97
N ARG A 844 -32.06 -28.34 8.75
CA ARG A 844 -32.25 -26.92 9.07
C ARG A 844 -32.00 -26.57 10.55
N ILE A 845 -32.14 -27.52 11.49
CA ILE A 845 -31.81 -27.29 12.92
C ILE A 845 -30.34 -26.85 13.09
N LEU A 846 -29.43 -27.28 12.20
CA LEU A 846 -28.03 -26.87 12.23
C LEU A 846 -27.86 -25.34 12.09
N HIS A 847 -28.76 -24.64 11.38
CA HIS A 847 -28.75 -23.18 11.31
C HIS A 847 -28.98 -22.56 12.71
N ILE A 848 -29.93 -23.11 13.48
CA ILE A 848 -30.22 -22.67 14.86
C ILE A 848 -29.00 -22.92 15.76
N PHE A 849 -28.32 -24.06 15.61
CA PHE A 849 -27.11 -24.38 16.37
C PHE A 849 -25.91 -23.50 15.99
N SER A 850 -25.88 -22.91 14.79
CA SER A 850 -24.83 -21.96 14.39
C SER A 850 -24.75 -20.72 15.30
N ALA A 851 -25.88 -20.30 15.90
CA ALA A 851 -25.93 -19.19 16.85
C ALA A 851 -25.26 -19.50 18.21
N SER A 852 -24.98 -20.77 18.51
CA SER A 852 -24.37 -21.19 19.77
C SER A 852 -22.86 -20.95 19.79
N LYS A 853 -22.36 -20.29 20.84
CA LYS A 853 -20.91 -20.07 21.07
C LYS A 853 -20.10 -21.37 21.16
N LEU A 854 -20.71 -22.50 21.50
CA LEU A 854 -20.03 -23.80 21.67
C LEU A 854 -20.15 -24.72 20.45
N LEU A 855 -21.20 -24.57 19.64
CA LEU A 855 -21.46 -25.44 18.47
C LEU A 855 -21.21 -24.75 17.13
N GLY A 856 -21.46 -23.44 17.02
CA GLY A 856 -21.27 -22.67 15.79
C GLY A 856 -19.85 -22.75 15.22
N PRO A 857 -18.78 -22.58 16.02
CA PRO A 857 -17.42 -22.80 15.54
C PRO A 857 -17.19 -24.22 14.99
N LYS A 858 -17.70 -25.25 15.68
CA LYS A 858 -17.58 -26.65 15.25
C LYS A 858 -18.33 -26.92 13.94
N LEU A 859 -19.49 -26.28 13.73
CA LEU A 859 -20.28 -26.40 12.51
C LEU A 859 -19.54 -25.84 11.29
N ILE A 860 -18.91 -24.66 11.42
CA ILE A 860 -18.10 -24.03 10.35
C ILE A 860 -16.92 -24.93 9.95
N MET A 861 -16.30 -25.57 10.95
CA MET A 861 -15.20 -26.51 10.74
C MET A 861 -15.66 -27.76 9.96
N ILE A 862 -16.79 -28.38 10.34
CA ILE A 862 -17.39 -29.53 9.63
C ILE A 862 -17.68 -29.19 8.18
N VAL A 863 -18.35 -28.06 7.91
CA VAL A 863 -18.68 -27.62 6.53
C VAL A 863 -17.44 -27.42 5.67
N ARG A 864 -16.33 -26.95 6.24
CA ARG A 864 -15.05 -26.80 5.50
C ARG A 864 -14.32 -28.10 5.27
N MET A 865 -14.36 -29.02 6.23
CA MET A 865 -13.81 -30.37 6.06
C MET A 865 -14.52 -31.12 4.93
N LEU A 866 -15.84 -30.94 4.81
CA LEU A 866 -16.65 -31.59 3.78
C LEU A 866 -16.16 -31.23 2.35
N VAL A 867 -15.72 -29.99 2.11
CA VAL A 867 -15.16 -29.58 0.81
C VAL A 867 -13.90 -30.36 0.45
N ILE A 868 -13.04 -30.67 1.42
CA ILE A 868 -11.82 -31.47 1.22
C ILE A 868 -12.16 -32.97 1.14
N LEU A 869 -13.12 -33.43 1.95
CA LEU A 869 -13.64 -34.80 1.91
C LEU A 869 -14.18 -35.15 0.52
N VAL A 870 -14.95 -34.27 -0.14
CA VAL A 870 -15.46 -34.50 -1.50
C VAL A 870 -14.32 -34.71 -2.52
N ALA A 871 -13.23 -33.94 -2.43
CA ALA A 871 -12.07 -34.12 -3.29
C ALA A 871 -11.35 -35.47 -3.05
N PHE A 872 -11.31 -35.93 -1.79
CA PHE A 872 -10.78 -37.26 -1.47
C PHE A 872 -11.70 -38.41 -1.90
N LEU A 873 -13.02 -38.25 -1.71
CA LEU A 873 -14.01 -39.24 -2.14
C LEU A 873 -13.95 -39.47 -3.65
N ALA A 874 -13.65 -38.44 -4.45
CA ALA A 874 -13.40 -38.61 -5.89
C ALA A 874 -12.20 -39.55 -6.19
N ILE A 875 -11.14 -39.52 -5.38
CA ILE A 875 -10.00 -40.45 -5.49
C ILE A 875 -10.43 -41.86 -5.07
N LEU A 876 -11.14 -41.99 -3.95
CA LEU A 876 -11.64 -43.28 -3.44
C LEU A 876 -12.58 -43.97 -4.45
N MET A 877 -13.46 -43.20 -5.12
CA MET A 877 -14.35 -43.70 -6.16
C MET A 877 -13.60 -44.32 -7.35
N VAL A 878 -12.43 -43.81 -7.74
CA VAL A 878 -11.61 -44.41 -8.81
C VAL A 878 -11.12 -45.80 -8.41
N PHE A 879 -10.61 -45.97 -7.19
CA PHE A 879 -10.20 -47.28 -6.68
C PHE A 879 -11.39 -48.24 -6.50
N MET A 880 -12.51 -47.75 -5.97
CA MET A 880 -13.74 -48.52 -5.76
C MET A 880 -14.30 -49.06 -7.09
N ILE A 881 -14.40 -48.21 -8.13
CA ILE A 881 -14.90 -48.63 -9.46
C ILE A 881 -13.93 -49.60 -10.15
N ALA A 882 -12.62 -49.34 -10.10
CA ALA A 882 -11.62 -50.22 -10.71
C ALA A 882 -11.65 -51.63 -10.08
N PHE A 883 -11.78 -51.70 -8.76
CA PHE A 883 -11.96 -52.95 -8.02
C PHE A 883 -13.31 -53.61 -8.32
N GLY A 884 -14.41 -52.86 -8.30
CA GLY A 884 -15.76 -53.40 -8.53
C GLY A 884 -15.96 -53.97 -9.93
N VAL A 885 -15.42 -53.32 -10.97
CA VAL A 885 -15.40 -53.87 -12.33
C VAL A 885 -14.56 -55.15 -12.41
N ALA A 886 -13.41 -55.19 -11.74
CA ALA A 886 -12.57 -56.40 -11.70
C ALA A 886 -13.29 -57.57 -11.00
N CYS A 887 -13.84 -57.36 -9.81
CA CYS A 887 -14.57 -58.41 -9.08
C CYS A 887 -15.83 -58.87 -9.82
N GLN A 888 -16.65 -57.96 -10.36
CA GLN A 888 -17.82 -58.33 -11.15
C GLN A 888 -17.44 -59.19 -12.37
N ALA A 889 -16.33 -58.86 -13.06
CA ALA A 889 -15.83 -59.62 -14.20
C ALA A 889 -15.25 -60.99 -13.83
N ILE A 890 -14.69 -61.14 -12.62
CA ILE A 890 -14.13 -62.41 -12.12
C ILE A 890 -15.24 -63.35 -11.61
N LEU A 891 -16.21 -62.84 -10.83
CA LEU A 891 -17.23 -63.66 -10.18
C LEU A 891 -18.44 -63.95 -11.08
N PHE A 892 -18.89 -62.97 -11.87
CA PHE A 892 -20.12 -63.05 -12.66
C PHE A 892 -19.90 -62.78 -14.15
N PRO A 893 -19.08 -63.60 -14.85
CA PRO A 893 -18.75 -63.39 -16.26
C PRO A 893 -19.99 -63.38 -17.16
N ASN A 894 -19.97 -62.50 -18.16
CA ASN A 894 -21.02 -62.34 -19.18
C ASN A 894 -22.45 -62.15 -18.63
N SER A 895 -22.60 -61.53 -17.46
CA SER A 895 -23.89 -61.03 -16.95
C SER A 895 -24.57 -60.11 -17.99
N GLN A 896 -25.87 -60.30 -18.22
CA GLN A 896 -26.63 -59.55 -19.25
C GLN A 896 -27.57 -58.49 -18.66
N ASP A 897 -27.86 -58.53 -17.35
CA ASP A 897 -28.64 -57.49 -16.68
C ASP A 897 -27.74 -56.33 -16.24
N LEU A 898 -28.06 -55.13 -16.73
CA LEU A 898 -27.38 -53.89 -16.38
C LEU A 898 -27.58 -53.53 -14.90
N ALA A 899 -28.74 -53.83 -14.30
CA ALA A 899 -29.03 -53.47 -12.91
C ALA A 899 -28.17 -54.30 -11.95
N SER A 900 -28.06 -55.62 -12.18
CA SER A 900 -27.16 -56.52 -11.46
C SER A 900 -25.69 -56.11 -11.62
N ILE A 901 -25.24 -55.75 -12.83
CA ILE A 901 -23.87 -55.23 -13.04
C ILE A 901 -23.61 -53.96 -12.22
N ILE A 902 -24.51 -52.98 -12.27
CA ILE A 902 -24.36 -51.72 -11.53
C ILE A 902 -24.40 -51.98 -10.02
N LYS A 903 -25.24 -52.90 -9.54
CA LYS A 903 -25.26 -53.34 -8.14
C LYS A 903 -23.92 -53.97 -7.74
N GLY A 904 -23.39 -54.93 -8.49
CA GLY A 904 -22.11 -55.56 -8.15
C GLY A 904 -20.94 -54.57 -8.13
N VAL A 905 -20.81 -53.76 -9.20
CA VAL A 905 -19.70 -52.81 -9.34
C VAL A 905 -19.71 -51.68 -8.31
N PHE A 906 -20.89 -51.15 -7.95
CA PHE A 906 -20.98 -49.98 -7.06
C PHE A 906 -21.45 -50.30 -5.64
N TYR A 907 -22.44 -51.17 -5.45
CA TYR A 907 -23.02 -51.45 -4.13
C TYR A 907 -22.11 -52.37 -3.32
N GLN A 908 -21.77 -53.56 -3.82
CA GLN A 908 -20.97 -54.54 -3.06
C GLN A 908 -19.59 -53.94 -2.72
N SER A 909 -18.90 -53.33 -3.69
CA SER A 909 -17.60 -52.68 -3.47
C SER A 909 -17.62 -51.51 -2.46
N TYR A 910 -18.74 -50.79 -2.36
CA TYR A 910 -18.92 -49.73 -1.37
C TYR A 910 -19.10 -50.28 0.04
N PHE A 911 -19.95 -51.29 0.23
CA PHE A 911 -20.19 -51.90 1.54
C PHE A 911 -18.99 -52.71 2.04
N GLN A 912 -18.22 -53.33 1.14
CA GLN A 912 -16.93 -53.98 1.45
C GLN A 912 -15.89 -53.03 2.05
N LEU A 913 -15.95 -51.71 1.76
CA LEU A 913 -15.12 -50.71 2.43
C LEU A 913 -15.35 -50.68 3.94
N TYR A 914 -16.61 -50.81 4.37
CA TYR A 914 -17.01 -50.76 5.79
C TYR A 914 -16.88 -52.11 6.50
N GLY A 915 -16.41 -53.16 5.80
CA GLY A 915 -16.20 -54.49 6.35
C GLY A 915 -17.36 -55.47 6.15
N GLU A 916 -18.41 -55.10 5.41
CA GLU A 916 -19.44 -56.03 4.96
C GLU A 916 -18.93 -56.78 3.73
N LEU A 917 -18.28 -57.93 3.96
CA LEU A 917 -17.47 -58.59 2.94
C LEU A 917 -18.26 -59.36 1.87
N PHE A 918 -19.52 -59.71 2.15
CA PHE A 918 -20.37 -60.61 1.35
C PHE A 918 -19.68 -61.95 1.01
N LEU A 919 -18.96 -62.56 1.96
CA LEU A 919 -18.25 -63.82 1.72
C LEU A 919 -19.21 -64.94 1.25
N GLU A 920 -20.47 -64.94 1.70
CA GLU A 920 -21.51 -65.88 1.28
C GLU A 920 -21.86 -65.74 -0.22
N ASP A 921 -21.87 -64.52 -0.77
CA ASP A 921 -22.01 -64.23 -2.22
C ASP A 921 -20.77 -64.65 -3.03
N ILE A 922 -19.60 -64.77 -2.39
CA ILE A 922 -18.30 -65.07 -3.03
C ILE A 922 -18.02 -66.59 -3.00
N ASP A 923 -18.35 -67.23 -1.90
CA ASP A 923 -18.24 -68.67 -1.68
C ASP A 923 -19.47 -69.45 -2.18
N GLY A 924 -20.52 -68.76 -2.66
CA GLY A 924 -21.60 -69.32 -3.48
C GLY A 924 -22.58 -70.25 -2.74
N VAL A 925 -22.66 -70.15 -1.41
CA VAL A 925 -23.33 -71.14 -0.55
C VAL A 925 -24.83 -71.30 -0.86
N ASP A 926 -25.54 -70.20 -1.16
CA ASP A 926 -26.98 -70.22 -1.45
C ASP A 926 -27.34 -70.56 -2.91
N CYS A 927 -26.36 -70.83 -3.77
CA CYS A 927 -26.57 -70.92 -5.22
C CYS A 927 -26.99 -72.30 -5.74
N ALA A 928 -27.83 -73.04 -4.99
CA ALA A 928 -28.09 -74.47 -5.22
C ALA A 928 -29.57 -74.89 -5.08
N VAL A 929 -30.42 -74.56 -6.07
CA VAL A 929 -31.63 -75.34 -6.42
C VAL A 929 -31.79 -75.38 -7.93
N GLU A 930 -31.93 -76.59 -8.50
CA GLU A 930 -32.41 -76.77 -9.87
C GLU A 930 -33.93 -76.62 -9.91
N ASN A 931 -34.47 -75.67 -10.70
CA ASN A 931 -35.62 -75.82 -11.61
C ASN A 931 -35.98 -74.47 -12.27
N ALA A 932 -36.89 -74.49 -13.24
CA ALA A 932 -37.06 -73.42 -14.23
C ALA A 932 -38.03 -72.27 -13.86
N ASP A 933 -37.90 -71.21 -14.66
CA ASP A 933 -38.74 -70.01 -14.82
C ASP A 933 -38.67 -68.87 -13.79
N SER A 934 -38.60 -67.65 -14.36
CA SER A 934 -38.39 -66.31 -13.75
C SER A 934 -36.98 -66.02 -13.17
N SER A 935 -36.36 -64.94 -13.69
CA SER A 935 -35.11 -64.31 -13.20
C SER A 935 -33.99 -65.25 -12.72
N MET A 936 -33.27 -65.84 -13.67
CA MET A 936 -32.09 -66.70 -13.45
C MET A 936 -30.94 -65.96 -12.73
N GLN A 937 -30.93 -65.99 -11.40
CA GLN A 937 -29.82 -65.52 -10.57
C GLN A 937 -28.63 -66.48 -10.74
N ARG A 938 -27.56 -66.01 -11.38
CA ARG A 938 -26.40 -66.84 -11.74
C ARG A 938 -25.46 -67.02 -10.55
N CYS A 939 -25.02 -68.25 -10.33
CA CYS A 939 -24.04 -68.61 -9.31
C CYS A 939 -22.69 -67.91 -9.57
N PRO A 940 -21.93 -67.52 -8.53
CA PRO A 940 -20.57 -67.01 -8.68
C PRO A 940 -19.64 -68.13 -9.18
N GLN A 941 -18.64 -67.80 -9.99
CA GLN A 941 -17.57 -68.72 -10.30
C GLN A 941 -16.51 -68.70 -9.18
N HIS A 942 -16.35 -69.81 -8.46
CA HIS A 942 -15.30 -69.99 -7.46
C HIS A 942 -13.92 -69.71 -8.09
N SER A 943 -13.32 -68.58 -7.70
CA SER A 943 -12.00 -68.16 -8.15
C SER A 943 -11.21 -67.62 -6.98
N TRP A 944 -10.17 -68.36 -6.57
CA TRP A 944 -9.21 -67.97 -5.53
C TRP A 944 -8.57 -66.60 -5.77
N PHE A 945 -8.53 -66.15 -7.04
CA PHE A 945 -8.06 -64.83 -7.42
C PHE A 945 -8.99 -63.71 -6.95
N GLY A 946 -10.31 -63.94 -6.91
CA GLY A 946 -11.29 -62.98 -6.37
C GLY A 946 -11.02 -62.66 -4.90
N THR A 947 -10.74 -63.68 -4.08
CA THR A 947 -10.38 -63.54 -2.66
C THR A 947 -9.09 -62.73 -2.48
N ILE A 948 -8.09 -62.91 -3.36
CA ILE A 948 -6.84 -62.12 -3.33
C ILE A 948 -7.08 -60.66 -3.75
N VAL A 949 -7.90 -60.42 -4.77
CA VAL A 949 -8.24 -59.06 -5.21
C VAL A 949 -9.03 -58.32 -4.11
N LEU A 950 -9.94 -59.01 -3.40
CA LEU A 950 -10.61 -58.48 -2.19
C LEU A 950 -9.61 -58.16 -1.07
N ALA A 951 -8.68 -59.06 -0.75
CA ALA A 951 -7.67 -58.82 0.28
C ALA A 951 -6.76 -57.61 -0.06
N PHE A 952 -6.38 -57.46 -1.32
CA PHE A 952 -5.61 -56.30 -1.80
C PHE A 952 -6.42 -55.00 -1.76
N TYR A 953 -7.71 -55.05 -2.06
CA TYR A 953 -8.61 -53.90 -1.93
C TYR A 953 -8.78 -53.47 -0.47
N LEU A 954 -8.99 -54.40 0.46
CA LEU A 954 -9.09 -54.09 1.90
C LEU A 954 -7.78 -53.50 2.44
N PHE A 955 -6.63 -54.03 2.04
CA PHE A 955 -5.32 -53.44 2.37
C PHE A 955 -5.19 -52.00 1.85
N THR A 956 -5.45 -51.79 0.55
CA THR A 956 -5.29 -50.48 -0.10
C THR A 956 -6.30 -49.45 0.44
N SER A 957 -7.56 -49.84 0.58
CA SER A 957 -8.64 -48.95 0.99
C SER A 957 -8.64 -48.66 2.49
N ASN A 958 -8.54 -49.67 3.34
CA ASN A 958 -8.73 -49.49 4.78
C ASN A 958 -7.43 -49.22 5.54
N ILE A 959 -6.30 -49.79 5.12
CA ILE A 959 -5.01 -49.54 5.78
C ILE A 959 -4.30 -48.30 5.21
N LEU A 960 -4.39 -48.03 3.90
CA LEU A 960 -3.75 -46.87 3.27
C LEU A 960 -4.70 -45.68 3.06
N LEU A 961 -5.78 -45.81 2.27
CA LEU A 961 -6.62 -44.67 1.90
C LEU A 961 -7.41 -44.08 3.09
N LEU A 962 -8.07 -44.90 3.90
CA LEU A 962 -8.90 -44.45 5.03
C LEU A 962 -8.04 -43.78 6.12
N ASN A 963 -6.87 -44.35 6.45
CA ASN A 963 -5.93 -43.73 7.38
C ASN A 963 -5.33 -42.42 6.85
N LEU A 964 -5.07 -42.31 5.54
CA LEU A 964 -4.65 -41.06 4.90
C LEU A 964 -5.74 -39.98 5.01
N LEU A 965 -7.03 -40.35 4.82
CA LEU A 965 -8.16 -39.44 5.03
C LEU A 965 -8.23 -38.94 6.48
N ILE A 966 -8.08 -39.82 7.48
CA ILE A 966 -8.04 -39.42 8.90
C ILE A 966 -6.89 -38.44 9.15
N ALA A 967 -5.70 -38.69 8.59
CA ALA A 967 -4.56 -37.78 8.71
C ALA A 967 -4.82 -36.40 8.09
N MET A 968 -5.40 -36.36 6.88
CA MET A 968 -5.74 -35.10 6.20
C MET A 968 -6.85 -34.31 6.92
N LEU A 969 -7.86 -35.00 7.47
CA LEU A 969 -8.91 -34.38 8.27
C LEU A 969 -8.36 -33.81 9.59
N ASN A 970 -7.42 -34.51 10.26
CA ASN A 970 -6.78 -34.03 11.48
C ASN A 970 -5.85 -32.83 11.22
N TYR A 971 -5.04 -32.86 10.16
CA TYR A 971 -4.25 -31.70 9.74
C TYR A 971 -5.15 -30.49 9.43
N THR A 972 -6.25 -30.71 8.71
CA THR A 972 -7.25 -29.69 8.38
C THR A 972 -7.95 -29.15 9.63
N PHE A 973 -8.30 -30.00 10.61
CA PHE A 973 -8.86 -29.61 11.90
C PHE A 973 -7.98 -28.55 12.56
N GLN A 974 -6.69 -28.87 12.71
CA GLN A 974 -5.72 -28.02 13.40
C GLN A 974 -5.53 -26.68 12.67
N ALA A 975 -5.33 -26.71 11.35
CA ALA A 975 -5.15 -25.51 10.53
C ALA A 975 -6.39 -24.58 10.50
N ILE A 976 -7.60 -25.14 10.62
CA ILE A 976 -8.86 -24.38 10.60
C ILE A 976 -9.24 -23.82 11.98
N GLN A 977 -8.95 -24.56 13.06
CA GLN A 977 -9.41 -24.26 14.42
C GLN A 977 -9.08 -22.82 14.87
N ASP A 978 -7.82 -22.40 14.77
CA ASP A 978 -7.33 -21.08 15.25
C ASP A 978 -8.09 -19.89 14.65
N ASN A 979 -8.52 -20.01 13.39
CA ASN A 979 -9.21 -18.94 12.68
C ASN A 979 -10.74 -18.97 12.88
N THR A 980 -11.30 -20.08 13.38
CA THR A 980 -12.73 -20.37 13.24
C THR A 980 -13.63 -19.58 14.19
N ASP A 981 -13.15 -19.17 15.37
CA ASP A 981 -13.84 -18.19 16.22
C ASP A 981 -14.03 -16.84 15.51
N THR A 982 -13.05 -16.40 14.71
CA THR A 982 -13.16 -15.17 13.91
C THR A 982 -14.20 -15.29 12.79
N PHE A 983 -14.33 -16.47 12.17
CA PHE A 983 -15.39 -16.74 11.19
C PHE A 983 -16.78 -16.83 11.85
N TRP A 984 -16.89 -17.50 13.00
CA TRP A 984 -18.13 -17.58 13.76
C TRP A 984 -18.63 -16.21 14.23
N LYS A 985 -17.74 -15.37 14.76
CA LYS A 985 -18.05 -13.99 15.16
C LYS A 985 -18.56 -13.12 14.00
N PHE A 986 -18.15 -13.40 12.76
CA PHE A 986 -18.66 -12.73 11.56
C PHE A 986 -20.04 -13.26 11.14
N GLN A 987 -20.26 -14.58 11.12
CA GLN A 987 -21.60 -15.14 10.88
C GLN A 987 -22.61 -14.69 11.95
N ARG A 988 -22.18 -14.59 13.21
CA ARG A 988 -22.96 -14.05 14.31
C ARG A 988 -23.44 -12.62 14.04
N TYR A 989 -22.62 -11.77 13.42
CA TYR A 989 -23.05 -10.42 13.02
C TYR A 989 -24.19 -10.48 11.99
N GLN A 990 -24.10 -11.37 11.00
CA GLN A 990 -25.15 -11.56 9.99
C GLN A 990 -26.46 -12.04 10.64
N LEU A 991 -26.40 -13.05 11.51
CA LEU A 991 -27.57 -13.57 12.24
C LEU A 991 -28.18 -12.52 13.20
N VAL A 992 -27.38 -11.67 13.84
CA VAL A 992 -27.90 -10.55 14.65
C VAL A 992 -28.55 -9.48 13.76
N LYS A 993 -27.99 -9.14 12.60
CA LYS A 993 -28.61 -8.22 11.62
C LYS A 993 -29.97 -8.77 11.15
N GLU A 994 -30.00 -10.04 10.77
CA GLU A 994 -31.19 -10.77 10.31
C GLU A 994 -32.31 -10.75 11.37
N TYR A 995 -32.07 -11.26 12.58
CA TYR A 995 -33.09 -11.31 13.65
C TYR A 995 -33.43 -9.93 14.24
N TYR A 996 -32.62 -8.89 13.98
CA TYR A 996 -33.01 -7.50 14.24
C TYR A 996 -33.97 -6.95 13.16
N GLN A 997 -33.87 -7.45 11.92
CA GLN A 997 -34.68 -7.03 10.77
C GLN A 997 -35.96 -7.86 10.57
N ARG A 998 -36.04 -9.09 11.10
CA ARG A 998 -37.26 -9.91 11.14
C ARG A 998 -38.30 -9.32 12.11
N PRO A 999 -39.62 -9.45 11.86
CA PRO A 999 -40.65 -9.06 12.82
C PRO A 999 -40.67 -10.01 14.03
N SER A 1000 -41.09 -9.51 15.21
CA SER A 1000 -41.18 -10.31 16.45
C SER A 1000 -42.21 -11.44 16.44
N VAL A 1001 -43.07 -11.55 15.42
CA VAL A 1001 -44.11 -12.57 15.31
C VAL A 1001 -43.58 -13.73 14.47
N VAL A 1002 -43.76 -14.94 14.99
CA VAL A 1002 -43.19 -16.19 14.44
C VAL A 1002 -44.25 -16.94 13.62
N PRO A 1003 -43.87 -17.74 12.60
CA PRO A 1003 -44.76 -18.69 11.94
C PRO A 1003 -45.61 -19.52 12.92
N PRO A 1004 -46.90 -19.77 12.64
CA PRO A 1004 -47.65 -19.37 11.45
C PRO A 1004 -48.26 -17.95 11.53
N LEU A 1005 -48.21 -17.28 12.69
CA LEU A 1005 -48.90 -15.99 12.90
C LEU A 1005 -48.26 -14.81 12.16
N ILE A 1006 -47.04 -14.98 11.64
CA ILE A 1006 -46.28 -13.95 10.91
C ILE A 1006 -47.03 -13.40 9.68
N ILE A 1007 -47.91 -14.19 9.05
CA ILE A 1007 -48.69 -13.80 7.87
C ILE A 1007 -49.55 -12.55 8.11
N VAL A 1008 -50.06 -12.35 9.32
CA VAL A 1008 -50.83 -11.15 9.69
C VAL A 1008 -49.96 -9.88 9.61
N VAL A 1009 -48.68 -10.00 9.96
CA VAL A 1009 -47.71 -8.90 9.87
C VAL A 1009 -47.33 -8.64 8.42
N HIS A 1010 -47.17 -9.67 7.59
CA HIS A 1010 -46.91 -9.51 6.15
C HIS A 1010 -48.09 -8.84 5.42
N VAL A 1011 -49.33 -9.25 5.70
CA VAL A 1011 -50.54 -8.62 5.13
C VAL A 1011 -50.62 -7.16 5.57
N TYR A 1012 -50.40 -6.84 6.84
CA TYR A 1012 -50.33 -5.45 7.33
C TYR A 1012 -49.23 -4.64 6.62
N GLN A 1013 -48.05 -5.21 6.42
CA GLN A 1013 -46.94 -4.57 5.70
C GLN A 1013 -47.26 -4.34 4.22
N MET A 1014 -47.90 -5.29 3.52
CA MET A 1014 -48.30 -5.15 2.12
C MET A 1014 -49.42 -4.12 1.94
N VAL A 1015 -50.48 -4.17 2.76
CA VAL A 1015 -51.57 -3.18 2.75
C VAL A 1015 -51.02 -1.78 3.01
N ARG A 1016 -50.09 -1.64 3.96
CA ARG A 1016 -49.42 -0.37 4.23
C ARG A 1016 -48.51 0.09 3.09
N TRP A 1017 -47.73 -0.80 2.47
CA TRP A 1017 -46.90 -0.44 1.31
C TRP A 1017 -47.75 0.03 0.12
N ALA A 1018 -48.89 -0.62 -0.12
CA ALA A 1018 -49.86 -0.15 -1.11
C ALA A 1018 -50.42 1.23 -0.73
N TRP A 1019 -50.81 1.44 0.54
CA TRP A 1019 -51.29 2.72 1.05
C TRP A 1019 -50.25 3.85 0.91
N ASP A 1020 -49.01 3.64 1.37
CA ASP A 1020 -47.91 4.60 1.29
C ASP A 1020 -47.54 4.93 -0.18
N LYS A 1021 -47.84 4.03 -1.13
CA LYS A 1021 -47.65 4.21 -2.58
C LYS A 1021 -48.83 4.90 -3.28
N CYS A 1022 -50.06 4.68 -2.81
CA CYS A 1022 -51.28 5.35 -3.30
C CYS A 1022 -51.45 6.77 -2.72
N PHE A 1023 -50.94 7.04 -1.52
CA PHE A 1023 -51.07 8.32 -0.82
C PHE A 1023 -49.70 8.91 -0.46
N PRO A 1024 -48.92 9.41 -1.46
CA PRO A 1024 -47.57 9.95 -1.26
C PRO A 1024 -47.59 11.29 -0.51
N GLY A 1025 -47.72 11.24 0.82
CA GLY A 1025 -47.66 12.39 1.71
C GLY A 1025 -47.64 11.99 3.20
N HIS A 1026 -48.53 11.09 3.61
CA HIS A 1026 -48.60 10.60 5.00
C HIS A 1026 -47.59 9.48 5.27
N LYS A 1027 -46.29 9.81 5.28
CA LYS A 1027 -45.21 8.89 5.71
C LYS A 1027 -45.29 8.60 7.20
N LEU A 1028 -46.16 7.68 7.60
CA LEU A 1028 -46.16 7.14 8.95
C LEU A 1028 -44.84 6.39 9.21
N TYR A 1029 -44.42 6.34 10.47
CA TYR A 1029 -43.12 5.90 10.96
C TYR A 1029 -42.54 4.65 10.25
N ARG A 1030 -41.48 4.83 9.42
CA ARG A 1030 -40.68 3.72 8.86
C ARG A 1030 -40.05 2.95 10.02
N SER A 1031 -39.93 1.61 9.94
CA SER A 1031 -39.29 0.82 11.01
C SER A 1031 -37.88 1.33 11.25
N LEU A 1032 -37.60 1.81 12.46
CA LEU A 1032 -36.35 2.49 12.77
C LEU A 1032 -35.21 1.45 12.80
N ASN A 1033 -34.33 1.50 11.81
CA ASN A 1033 -33.14 0.64 11.73
C ASN A 1033 -32.15 1.00 12.84
N LEU A 1034 -32.38 0.52 14.07
CA LEU A 1034 -31.66 0.94 15.28
C LEU A 1034 -30.14 0.72 15.23
N MET A 1035 -29.65 -0.18 14.37
CA MET A 1035 -28.21 -0.34 14.10
C MET A 1035 -27.58 0.85 13.35
N LYS A 1036 -28.39 1.67 12.66
CA LYS A 1036 -28.03 2.98 12.11
C LYS A 1036 -28.75 4.07 12.90
N ARG A 1037 -28.06 4.62 13.89
CA ARG A 1037 -28.59 5.68 14.77
C ARG A 1037 -28.23 7.04 14.20
N GLU A 1038 -29.25 7.83 13.86
CA GLU A 1038 -29.11 9.27 13.78
C GLU A 1038 -29.06 9.85 15.20
N LEU A 1039 -28.04 10.65 15.49
CA LEU A 1039 -27.89 11.35 16.76
C LEU A 1039 -28.39 12.80 16.62
N ARG A 1040 -28.82 13.37 17.75
CA ARG A 1040 -29.00 14.83 17.88
C ARG A 1040 -27.65 15.51 17.61
N GLN A 1041 -27.66 16.64 16.90
CA GLN A 1041 -26.46 17.31 16.40
C GLN A 1041 -25.40 17.53 17.50
N ASP A 1042 -25.80 18.00 18.69
CA ASP A 1042 -24.93 18.18 19.86
C ASP A 1042 -24.14 16.90 20.21
N LYS A 1043 -24.78 15.73 20.21
CA LYS A 1043 -24.11 14.43 20.49
C LYS A 1043 -23.32 13.88 19.29
N GLN A 1044 -23.68 14.24 18.06
CA GLN A 1044 -22.85 13.92 16.89
C GLN A 1044 -21.52 14.71 16.95
N ILE A 1045 -21.57 15.98 17.35
CA ILE A 1045 -20.39 16.84 17.54
C ILE A 1045 -19.53 16.34 18.70
N GLU A 1046 -20.12 15.99 19.85
CA GLU A 1046 -19.42 15.38 21.00
C GLU A 1046 -18.61 14.13 20.57
N ILE A 1047 -19.23 13.23 19.80
CA ILE A 1047 -18.58 11.97 19.40
C ILE A 1047 -17.55 12.18 18.29
N SER A 1048 -17.79 13.08 17.32
CA SER A 1048 -16.79 13.40 16.30
C SER A 1048 -15.56 14.08 16.90
N THR A 1049 -15.72 14.98 17.88
CA THR A 1049 -14.58 15.62 18.56
C THR A 1049 -13.84 14.65 19.47
N TRP A 1050 -14.52 13.71 20.14
CA TRP A 1050 -13.86 12.61 20.86
C TRP A 1050 -13.12 11.65 19.91
N GLU A 1051 -13.68 11.28 18.75
CA GLU A 1051 -12.96 10.49 17.73
C GLU A 1051 -11.71 11.25 17.23
N GLU A 1052 -11.81 12.55 16.96
CA GLU A 1052 -10.70 13.38 16.48
C GLU A 1052 -9.54 13.42 17.50
N VAL A 1053 -9.85 13.65 18.79
CA VAL A 1053 -8.86 13.60 19.89
C VAL A 1053 -8.24 12.20 20.05
N LYS A 1054 -9.05 11.12 20.04
CA LYS A 1054 -8.51 9.75 20.11
C LYS A 1054 -7.74 9.33 18.87
N GLY A 1055 -8.04 9.97 17.74
CA GLY A 1055 -7.25 9.88 16.53
C GLY A 1055 -5.88 10.51 16.68
N GLU A 1056 -5.77 11.68 17.34
CA GLU A 1056 -4.47 12.28 17.68
C GLU A 1056 -3.68 11.41 18.67
N ASP A 1057 -4.32 10.88 19.73
CA ASP A 1057 -3.72 9.91 20.68
C ASP A 1057 -3.13 8.70 19.91
N TYR A 1058 -3.92 8.09 19.01
CA TYR A 1058 -3.48 6.97 18.18
C TYR A 1058 -2.30 7.36 17.28
N LEU A 1059 -2.32 8.55 16.67
CA LEU A 1059 -1.21 9.04 15.85
C LEU A 1059 0.03 9.40 16.66
N ALA A 1060 -0.10 9.78 17.94
CA ALA A 1060 1.01 9.93 18.87
C ALA A 1060 1.62 8.58 19.23
N GLU A 1061 0.81 7.58 19.57
CA GLU A 1061 1.29 6.24 19.89
C GLU A 1061 1.96 5.56 18.68
N MET A 1062 1.40 5.70 17.47
CA MET A 1062 2.08 5.26 16.24
C MET A 1062 3.47 5.88 16.05
N LYS A 1063 3.65 7.17 16.41
CA LYS A 1063 4.98 7.83 16.35
C LYS A 1063 5.90 7.24 17.42
N ARG A 1064 5.41 7.04 18.65
CA ARG A 1064 6.18 6.48 19.77
C ARG A 1064 6.67 5.07 19.48
N GLN A 1065 5.81 4.20 18.97
CA GLN A 1065 6.17 2.83 18.58
C GLN A 1065 7.19 2.82 17.43
N ALA A 1066 7.01 3.64 16.39
CA ALA A 1066 7.97 3.75 15.30
C ALA A 1066 9.35 4.29 15.77
N HIS A 1067 9.37 5.21 16.73
CA HIS A 1067 10.63 5.68 17.33
C HIS A 1067 11.29 4.60 18.20
N GLN A 1068 10.53 3.86 19.01
CA GLN A 1068 11.06 2.71 19.76
C GLN A 1068 11.63 1.63 18.85
N GLU A 1069 10.97 1.32 17.74
CA GLU A 1069 11.47 0.37 16.74
C GLU A 1069 12.74 0.90 16.05
N SER A 1070 12.76 2.18 15.68
CA SER A 1070 13.95 2.84 15.15
C SER A 1070 15.13 2.78 16.13
N ASN A 1071 14.91 3.02 17.41
CA ASN A 1071 15.96 2.99 18.43
C ASN A 1071 16.46 1.56 18.68
N LYS A 1072 15.58 0.54 18.62
CA LYS A 1072 15.99 -0.88 18.64
C LYS A 1072 16.86 -1.24 17.43
N ARG A 1073 16.47 -0.79 16.23
CA ARG A 1073 17.26 -0.98 15.00
C ARG A 1073 18.62 -0.27 15.07
N ILE A 1074 18.67 0.95 15.63
CA ILE A 1074 19.91 1.71 15.83
C ILE A 1074 20.85 0.93 16.76
N LYS A 1075 20.39 0.46 17.92
CA LYS A 1075 21.18 -0.38 18.83
C LYS A 1075 21.71 -1.64 18.14
N GLN A 1076 20.87 -2.35 17.39
CA GLN A 1076 21.30 -3.52 16.60
C GLN A 1076 22.31 -3.19 15.49
N THR A 1077 22.32 -1.97 14.94
CA THR A 1077 23.38 -1.54 14.02
C THR A 1077 24.65 -1.10 14.75
N ASP A 1078 24.53 -0.58 15.97
CA ASP A 1078 25.64 -0.16 16.83
C ASP A 1078 26.41 -1.38 17.35
N GLU A 1079 25.70 -2.36 17.92
CA GLU A 1079 26.22 -3.69 18.30
C GLU A 1079 26.95 -4.38 17.13
N ARG A 1080 26.43 -4.23 15.90
CA ARG A 1080 27.07 -4.74 14.67
C ARG A 1080 28.28 -3.91 14.23
N LEU A 1081 28.27 -2.61 14.49
CA LEU A 1081 29.39 -1.72 14.19
C LEU A 1081 30.54 -1.98 15.18
N GLU A 1082 30.26 -2.21 16.46
CA GLU A 1082 31.23 -2.67 17.46
C GLU A 1082 31.76 -4.07 17.13
N ALA A 1083 30.90 -5.01 16.72
CA ALA A 1083 31.31 -6.35 16.29
C ALA A 1083 32.12 -6.34 14.97
N LEU A 1084 31.95 -5.34 14.12
CA LEU A 1084 32.79 -5.10 12.94
C LEU A 1084 34.09 -4.38 13.31
N SER A 1085 34.03 -3.38 14.19
CA SER A 1085 35.18 -2.59 14.66
C SER A 1085 36.17 -3.47 15.42
N SER A 1086 35.70 -4.29 16.37
CA SER A 1086 36.53 -5.27 17.08
C SER A 1086 37.18 -6.29 16.14
N LYS A 1087 36.45 -6.83 15.16
CA LYS A 1087 37.02 -7.70 14.11
C LYS A 1087 38.04 -6.95 13.25
N MET A 1088 37.77 -5.71 12.87
CA MET A 1088 38.68 -4.86 12.09
C MET A 1088 39.96 -4.57 12.91
N THR A 1089 39.85 -4.33 14.21
CA THR A 1089 40.99 -4.14 15.13
C THR A 1089 41.82 -5.41 15.23
N ILE A 1090 41.21 -6.60 15.29
CA ILE A 1090 41.92 -7.90 15.23
C ILE A 1090 42.66 -8.05 13.88
N TYR A 1091 42.04 -7.65 12.76
CA TYR A 1091 42.70 -7.62 11.45
C TYR A 1091 43.83 -6.57 11.37
N PHE A 1092 43.72 -5.41 12.04
CA PHE A 1092 44.78 -4.40 12.09
C PHE A 1092 45.94 -4.79 13.02
N GLN A 1093 45.68 -5.52 14.11
CA GLN A 1093 46.72 -6.23 14.87
C GLN A 1093 47.37 -7.35 14.04
N GLY A 1094 46.69 -7.82 12.98
CA GLY A 1094 47.12 -8.83 12.01
C GLY A 1094 48.29 -8.48 11.08
N GLY A 1095 49.30 -7.75 11.58
CA GLY A 1095 50.65 -7.79 11.03
C GLY A 1095 51.02 -6.77 9.92
N LYS A 1096 52.31 -6.40 9.93
CA LYS A 1096 53.04 -5.55 8.98
C LYS A 1096 52.73 -4.04 8.95
N LEU A 1097 51.48 -3.58 9.06
CA LEU A 1097 51.20 -2.13 8.91
C LEU A 1097 51.71 -1.27 10.10
N ASN A 1098 51.64 -1.81 11.34
CA ASN A 1098 51.94 -1.04 12.56
C ASN A 1098 53.36 -0.47 12.60
N LYS A 1099 54.39 -1.30 12.33
CA LYS A 1099 55.81 -0.89 12.40
C LYS A 1099 56.15 0.31 11.51
N ALA A 1100 55.45 0.49 10.39
CA ALA A 1100 55.66 1.63 9.49
C ALA A 1100 55.02 2.93 10.01
N MET A 1101 53.92 2.84 10.78
CA MET A 1101 53.29 4.01 11.40
C MET A 1101 53.90 4.34 12.77
N GLU A 1102 54.22 3.37 13.61
CA GLU A 1102 54.98 3.58 14.86
C GLU A 1102 56.36 4.18 14.56
N GLY A 1103 57.07 3.67 13.54
CA GLY A 1103 58.32 4.28 13.08
C GLY A 1103 58.17 5.75 12.69
N ARG A 1104 57.09 6.10 11.97
CA ARG A 1104 56.80 7.50 11.60
C ARG A 1104 56.38 8.37 12.79
N PHE A 1105 55.61 7.82 13.73
CA PHE A 1105 55.18 8.54 14.93
C PHE A 1105 56.37 8.85 15.83
N ASN A 1106 57.25 7.87 16.07
CA ASN A 1106 58.48 8.05 16.84
C ASN A 1106 59.46 9.04 16.18
N ILE A 1107 59.53 9.07 14.83
CA ILE A 1107 60.28 10.11 14.09
C ILE A 1107 59.65 11.49 14.31
N MET A 1108 58.33 11.59 14.29
CA MET A 1108 57.60 12.85 14.49
C MET A 1108 57.74 13.37 15.94
N GLU A 1109 57.67 12.50 16.94
CA GLU A 1109 57.97 12.84 18.34
C GLU A 1109 59.44 13.28 18.51
N ALA A 1110 60.39 12.60 17.86
CA ALA A 1110 61.80 13.01 17.89
C ALA A 1110 62.03 14.37 17.22
N GLN A 1111 61.27 14.70 16.16
CA GLN A 1111 61.28 16.03 15.54
C GLN A 1111 60.67 17.08 16.48
N ILE A 1112 59.52 16.82 17.10
CA ILE A 1112 58.88 17.73 18.07
C ILE A 1112 59.81 17.97 19.26
N ALA A 1113 60.42 16.94 19.83
CA ALA A 1113 61.38 17.06 20.93
C ALA A 1113 62.65 17.86 20.55
N ASN A 1114 63.11 17.77 19.30
CA ASN A 1114 64.20 18.61 18.80
C ASN A 1114 63.76 20.07 18.57
N VAL A 1115 62.54 20.31 18.09
CA VAL A 1115 61.97 21.66 18.00
C VAL A 1115 61.81 22.28 19.38
N GLU A 1116 61.33 21.54 20.39
CA GLU A 1116 61.28 22.01 21.77
C GLU A 1116 62.65 22.37 22.33
N ARG A 1117 63.70 21.58 22.05
CA ARG A 1117 65.07 21.89 22.45
C ARG A 1117 65.59 23.16 21.77
N LEU A 1118 65.30 23.35 20.48
CA LEU A 1118 65.64 24.57 19.73
C LEU A 1118 64.90 25.81 20.26
N VAL A 1119 63.61 25.69 20.56
CA VAL A 1119 62.83 26.77 21.18
C VAL A 1119 63.39 27.09 22.58
N LYS A 1120 63.74 26.07 23.38
CA LYS A 1120 64.33 26.26 24.71
C LYS A 1120 65.73 26.89 24.63
N SER A 1121 66.60 26.50 23.69
CA SER A 1121 67.92 27.14 23.52
C SER A 1121 67.83 28.57 22.99
N LEU A 1122 66.90 28.85 22.06
CA LEU A 1122 66.61 30.22 21.61
C LEU A 1122 66.06 31.09 22.75
N SER A 1123 65.17 30.56 23.60
CA SER A 1123 64.68 31.28 24.78
C SER A 1123 65.75 31.48 25.87
N GLY A 1124 66.74 30.59 25.95
CA GLY A 1124 67.87 30.70 26.89
C GLY A 1124 69.01 31.63 26.42
N ALA A 1125 69.04 31.97 25.13
CA ALA A 1125 70.01 32.91 24.54
C ALA A 1125 69.42 34.32 24.33
N GLY A 1126 68.13 34.51 24.62
CA GLY A 1126 67.39 35.75 24.34
C GLY A 1126 67.28 36.69 25.54
N MET A 1127 68.12 37.72 25.55
CA MET A 1127 68.01 38.96 26.34
C MET A 1127 68.16 38.89 27.87
N SER A 1128 69.32 39.36 28.33
CA SER A 1128 69.45 40.12 29.58
C SER A 1128 69.66 41.60 29.24
N SER A 1129 68.61 42.43 29.33
CA SER A 1129 68.71 43.91 29.40
C SER A 1129 67.41 44.48 29.95
N ASP A 1130 67.50 45.25 31.04
CA ASP A 1130 66.35 45.83 31.75
C ASP A 1130 65.75 47.04 31.01
N THR A 1131 64.45 47.31 31.16
CA THR A 1131 63.96 48.45 31.98
C THR A 1131 62.43 48.55 32.11
N SER A 1132 62.00 48.69 33.37
CA SER A 1132 60.83 49.37 33.96
C SER A 1132 59.59 49.86 33.17
N ASP A 1133 58.45 49.71 33.86
CA ASP A 1133 57.26 50.59 33.91
C ASP A 1133 56.26 50.70 32.73
N SER A 1134 55.07 50.09 32.89
CA SER A 1134 53.84 50.84 33.22
C SER A 1134 52.61 49.93 33.49
N ALA A 1135 51.54 50.49 34.03
CA ALA A 1135 50.49 49.77 34.78
C ALA A 1135 49.43 49.01 33.96
N HIS A 1136 48.83 48.00 34.61
CA HIS A 1136 47.63 47.27 34.16
C HIS A 1136 46.43 48.18 33.85
N GLN A 1137 45.61 47.78 32.87
CA GLN A 1137 44.22 47.37 33.14
C GLN A 1137 43.55 46.62 31.97
N SER A 1138 42.61 45.72 32.30
CA SER A 1138 41.87 44.80 31.43
C SER A 1138 42.71 43.69 30.74
N SER A 1139 42.22 42.47 30.51
CA SER A 1139 40.92 41.88 30.88
C SER A 1139 41.10 40.48 31.53
N SER A 1140 40.39 40.24 32.63
CA SER A 1140 40.48 39.00 33.41
C SER A 1140 39.20 38.15 33.30
N HIS A 1141 39.11 37.28 32.29
CA HIS A 1141 38.13 36.18 32.25
C HIS A 1141 38.51 35.09 31.23
N LEU A 1142 39.15 34.01 31.68
CA LEU A 1142 39.01 32.62 31.15
C LEU A 1142 39.95 31.63 31.89
N GLN A 1143 39.65 31.32 33.16
CA GLN A 1143 40.20 30.14 33.86
C GLN A 1143 39.12 29.52 34.77
N VAL A 1144 38.30 28.65 34.20
CA VAL A 1144 37.31 27.82 34.92
C VAL A 1144 37.25 26.45 34.21
N LEU A 1145 37.04 25.38 35.00
CA LEU A 1145 36.84 23.99 34.57
C LEU A 1145 38.05 23.26 33.94
N ARG A 1146 38.90 22.71 34.81
CA ARG A 1146 39.64 21.46 34.55
C ARG A 1146 39.53 20.56 35.80
N HIS A 1147 38.75 19.49 35.74
CA HIS A 1147 38.62 18.49 36.81
C HIS A 1147 38.42 17.08 36.24
N HIS A 1148 38.67 16.07 37.08
CA HIS A 1148 38.70 14.65 36.74
C HIS A 1148 37.28 14.05 36.63
N PRO A 1149 37.18 12.77 36.19
CA PRO A 1149 36.89 11.75 37.21
C PRO A 1149 37.83 10.54 37.18
N GLU A 1150 37.73 9.69 38.21
CA GLU A 1150 38.59 8.53 38.49
C GLU A 1150 37.95 7.18 38.11
N SER A 1151 38.66 6.10 38.43
CA SER A 1151 38.37 4.70 38.10
C SER A 1151 37.45 3.98 39.10
N TYR A 1152 36.75 2.93 38.65
CA TYR A 1152 36.20 1.84 39.48
C TYR A 1152 36.16 0.50 38.69
N PRO A 1153 35.97 -0.69 39.30
CA PRO A 1153 36.94 -1.78 39.12
C PRO A 1153 36.45 -3.03 38.37
N LEU A 1154 37.38 -3.95 38.09
CA LEU A 1154 37.09 -5.29 37.57
C LEU A 1154 36.31 -6.16 38.57
N ILE A 1155 35.26 -6.82 38.11
CA ILE A 1155 34.62 -7.94 38.81
C ILE A 1155 35.24 -9.26 38.28
N LYS A 1156 35.94 -9.99 39.14
CA LYS A 1156 36.37 -11.37 38.86
C LYS A 1156 35.25 -12.35 39.25
N SER A 1157 34.84 -13.21 38.32
CA SER A 1157 34.04 -14.39 38.66
C SER A 1157 34.90 -15.40 39.42
N LYS A 1158 34.36 -15.95 40.52
CA LYS A 1158 34.85 -17.20 41.12
C LYS A 1158 33.84 -18.30 40.86
N SER A 1159 34.31 -19.45 40.38
CA SER A 1159 33.56 -20.69 40.43
C SER A 1159 33.54 -21.21 41.87
N ALA A 1160 32.40 -21.75 42.31
CA ALA A 1160 32.25 -22.53 43.53
C ALA A 1160 31.20 -23.62 43.29
N THR A 1161 31.44 -24.81 43.82
CA THR A 1161 30.71 -26.04 43.50
C THR A 1161 29.76 -26.43 44.63
N ILE A 1162 28.65 -27.11 44.30
CA ILE A 1162 27.75 -27.84 45.22
C ILE A 1162 26.91 -26.87 46.10
N ARG A 1163 25.60 -27.05 46.28
CA ARG A 1163 24.79 -28.28 46.32
C ARG A 1163 23.45 -28.13 45.59
#